data_AF-A0A954CZF8-F1
#
_entry.id   AF-A0A954CZF8-F1
#
_cell.length_a   1.000
_cell.length_b   1.000
_cell.length_c   1.000
_cell.angle_alpha   90.00
_cell.angle_beta   90.00
_cell.angle_gamma   90.00
#
_symmetry.space_group_name_H-M   'P 1'
#
loop_
_entity.id
_entity.type
_entity.pdbx_description
1 polymer ?
#
loop_
_entity_poly.entity_id
_entity_poly.type
_entity_poly.pdbx_seq_one_letter_code
_entity_poly.pdbx_strand_id
1 'polypeptide(L)'
;MTEHASATDRRHPLGGLLTAQFFGAFNDNAMKLMVALLAGTAAAAAVEGTAAKESAQQTQTTIAFVVFTLPLMLFSLPSALLADRFSKRTIVLWMKALEIVLMAAGTAVLWVQPQGGAALMALLAAMGLQSAIFSPAKYGIMPELCDEATISKGNGLLEMWTFLAIIAGSASGGALLRATHGREYLAMGVLVVLAVVGLVAAFAVPRVRPAASDTAVTAQLAGAWAAIRGGRTLRLVILGQTVFWTLVSLLGQDVLTYARVRLGLDEQSSGLTFAAFGLGIGVGSVWAGRISNHRIEPGLIPFGAIGIAVGTTVLGAVTPGFAGTMLLMVLLGVASGLVVVPLEALLQWHAPRDKVGAVIAIANVPVFFGVMIGSLAVYFLAIVGGYSSAAILTIAGLLTIAATVWAIWLLPQALARMAVLLLTQTLYRLRVVGAEHLPARGGALLVANHVSLVDWLFLVSSCERPIRFLVDSGYYHKALLRPVMKAIGAIPISAGSPRELMRAMKSAGQYLHQGEVVCIFAEGEITRTGRMLPFRRGLTRILKGNDVPVIPVHLDQVWGSPFSSKGGGFLRSWNGPLPRPITLSFGAPLPASAPVAEIRAQVKLLEEAAWRLRQERRPPLHHTLVRVCRRRPFRMAIADSGGKRIRCGQVVAGALLLARRLRTAWQGQERVGILLPPTVGCALTNVAAALSGRVSVNLNYTVGVAAMRSAVQQAELRTVVTSKVFLERAGITLPEELTVVLLEDVLGGVGVGERVAAWLRAMLLPVRMLERAAFAIRAPQVTDPVTVIFSSGSTGEPKGVVLSHANIDANSEAAAQVLGVGPRDRLLGVLPQFHSFGYMALWFALDHGLSVVCHTNPVDAATIGTLVEKERITVLIATPTFLQVYLRRCTPGQFGSLRLVITGAERLPPATADAFEDRFGIRPLQGYGTSECAPVIAVGTAPFRAPGMFQAGSKRDAIGQALPGVALRVVDPETFAPRAPGEPGLLLVRGPNVMLGYLGREDATAAAMRDGWYVTGDIASVDEDGYLRITDRMARFSKIGGEM
;
A
#
# COMPACT_ATOMS: atom_id res chain seq x y z
N MET A 1 -6.65 -21.15 30.31
CA MET A 1 -5.36 -21.80 30.62
C MET A 1 -4.88 -22.49 29.35
N THR A 2 -4.35 -21.85 28.30
CA THR A 2 -3.30 -20.83 28.14
C THR A 2 -1.96 -21.20 28.74
N GLU A 3 -1.30 -22.20 28.14
CA GLU A 3 0.16 -22.24 28.07
C GLU A 3 0.59 -21.65 26.73
N HIS A 4 1.04 -20.40 26.75
CA HIS A 4 1.86 -19.83 25.69
C HIS A 4 3.26 -20.44 25.81
N ALA A 5 3.59 -21.38 24.92
CA ALA A 5 4.97 -21.80 24.72
C ALA A 5 5.81 -20.56 24.32
N SER A 6 6.92 -20.36 25.02
CA SER A 6 7.82 -19.21 24.93
C SER A 6 8.31 -18.93 23.50
N ALA A 7 8.31 -17.64 23.12
CA ALA A 7 8.63 -17.14 21.79
C ALA A 7 10.11 -17.24 21.34
N THR A 8 10.97 -17.95 22.07
CA THR A 8 12.43 -17.90 21.89
C THR A 8 13.05 -19.04 21.07
N ASP A 9 12.30 -20.04 20.60
CA ASP A 9 12.88 -21.21 19.89
C ASP A 9 12.41 -21.41 18.42
N ARG A 10 11.73 -20.43 17.81
CA ARG A 10 11.27 -20.53 16.42
C ARG A 10 12.39 -20.25 15.40
N ARG A 11 13.44 -21.07 15.37
CA ARG A 11 14.31 -21.17 14.17
C ARG A 11 13.47 -21.79 13.05
N HIS A 12 13.49 -21.17 11.86
CA HIS A 12 12.75 -21.52 10.64
C HIS A 12 11.97 -22.85 10.68
N PRO A 13 10.66 -22.86 11.00
CA PRO A 13 9.90 -24.10 11.27
C PRO A 13 9.83 -25.06 10.06
N LEU A 14 10.14 -24.56 8.86
CA LEU A 14 10.15 -25.32 7.62
C LEU A 14 11.55 -25.79 7.19
N GLY A 15 12.64 -25.30 7.79
CA GLY A 15 14.00 -25.55 7.31
C GLY A 15 14.34 -27.03 7.21
N GLY A 16 14.10 -27.78 8.29
CA GLY A 16 14.31 -29.23 8.31
C GLY A 16 13.48 -29.99 7.27
N LEU A 17 12.22 -29.60 7.09
CA LEU A 17 11.30 -30.24 6.13
C LEU A 17 11.73 -29.97 4.69
N LEU A 18 12.12 -28.73 4.36
CA LEU A 18 12.55 -28.33 3.02
C LEU A 18 13.84 -29.05 2.62
N THR A 19 14.82 -29.12 3.52
CA THR A 19 16.08 -29.83 3.26
C THR A 19 15.87 -31.34 3.13
N ALA A 20 15.05 -31.95 3.99
CA ALA A 20 14.69 -33.36 3.88
C ALA A 20 13.95 -33.64 2.55
N GLN A 21 13.01 -32.78 2.15
CA GLN A 21 12.30 -32.89 0.88
C GLN A 21 13.25 -32.78 -0.32
N PHE A 22 14.19 -31.84 -0.29
CA PHE A 22 15.16 -31.64 -1.38
C PHE A 22 15.97 -32.92 -1.65
N PHE A 23 16.62 -33.48 -0.63
CA PHE A 23 17.45 -34.67 -0.84
C PHE A 23 16.64 -35.91 -1.19
N GLY A 24 15.39 -36.02 -0.70
CA GLY A 24 14.48 -37.10 -1.13
C GLY A 24 14.10 -37.00 -2.58
N ALA A 25 13.56 -35.86 -3.00
CA ALA A 25 13.18 -35.65 -4.39
C ALA A 25 14.39 -35.75 -5.35
N PHE A 26 15.59 -35.36 -4.89
CA PHE A 26 16.82 -35.54 -5.64
C PHE A 26 17.13 -37.03 -5.85
N ASN A 27 17.13 -37.81 -4.76
CA ASN A 27 17.44 -39.24 -4.80
C ASN A 27 16.41 -40.03 -5.62
N ASP A 28 15.12 -39.76 -5.44
CA ASP A 28 14.03 -40.37 -6.22
C ASP A 28 14.29 -40.22 -7.73
N ASN A 29 14.66 -39.02 -8.17
CA ASN A 29 14.85 -38.73 -9.59
C ASN A 29 16.21 -39.18 -10.12
N ALA A 30 17.28 -39.08 -9.32
CA ALA A 30 18.60 -39.60 -9.67
C ALA A 30 18.56 -41.12 -9.83
N MET A 31 18.01 -41.84 -8.85
CA MET A 31 17.88 -43.31 -8.92
C MET A 31 16.97 -43.73 -10.07
N LYS A 32 15.78 -43.13 -10.22
CA LYS A 32 14.88 -43.44 -11.34
C LYS A 32 15.57 -43.31 -12.70
N LEU A 33 16.32 -42.23 -12.93
CA LEU A 33 17.04 -42.05 -14.18
C LEU A 33 18.21 -43.04 -14.32
N MET A 34 18.97 -43.29 -13.26
CA MET A 34 20.07 -44.26 -13.29
C MET A 34 19.58 -45.67 -13.66
N VAL A 35 18.50 -46.12 -13.02
CA VAL A 35 17.89 -47.43 -13.32
C VAL A 35 17.39 -47.49 -14.75
N ALA A 36 16.74 -46.43 -15.24
CA ALA A 36 16.26 -46.37 -16.62
C ALA A 36 17.41 -46.45 -17.64
N LEU A 37 18.51 -45.72 -17.40
CA LEU A 37 19.69 -45.74 -18.29
C LEU A 37 20.41 -47.10 -18.27
N LEU A 38 20.58 -47.72 -17.10
CA LEU A 38 21.19 -49.05 -16.98
C LEU A 38 20.33 -50.13 -17.64
N ALA A 39 19.00 -50.12 -17.41
CA ALA A 39 18.09 -51.05 -18.07
C ALA A 39 18.04 -50.83 -19.59
N GLY A 40 18.07 -49.58 -20.04
CA GLY A 40 18.07 -49.23 -21.47
C GLY A 40 19.35 -49.66 -22.19
N THR A 41 20.51 -49.41 -21.58
CA THR A 41 21.82 -49.83 -22.13
C THR A 41 21.96 -51.35 -22.15
N ALA A 42 21.51 -52.06 -21.12
CA ALA A 42 21.49 -53.52 -21.10
C ALA A 42 20.59 -54.12 -22.20
N ALA A 43 19.41 -53.53 -22.45
CA ALA A 43 18.52 -53.98 -23.51
C ALA A 43 19.03 -53.63 -24.92
N ALA A 44 19.65 -52.46 -25.10
CA ALA A 44 20.28 -52.08 -26.37
C ALA A 44 21.50 -52.96 -26.70
N ALA A 45 22.18 -53.51 -25.69
CA ALA A 45 23.26 -54.48 -25.89
C ALA A 45 22.74 -55.87 -26.35
N ALA A 46 21.47 -56.18 -26.12
CA ALA A 46 20.86 -57.48 -26.43
C ALA A 46 20.26 -57.57 -27.85
N VAL A 47 20.26 -56.49 -28.63
CA VAL A 47 19.60 -56.43 -29.95
C VAL A 47 20.53 -55.80 -31.00
N GLU A 48 20.52 -56.30 -32.23
CA GLU A 48 21.29 -55.76 -33.35
C GLU A 48 20.46 -54.81 -34.24
N GLY A 49 21.11 -53.78 -34.79
CA GLY A 49 20.47 -52.74 -35.62
C GLY A 49 20.15 -51.44 -34.85
N THR A 50 20.51 -50.29 -35.41
CA THR A 50 20.38 -48.96 -34.76
C THR A 50 18.95 -48.62 -34.37
N ALA A 51 17.97 -48.82 -35.26
CA ALA A 51 16.56 -48.56 -34.97
C ALA A 51 15.99 -49.49 -33.88
N ALA A 52 16.42 -50.75 -33.84
CA ALA A 52 15.98 -51.72 -32.85
C ALA A 52 16.58 -51.43 -31.46
N LYS A 53 17.84 -50.97 -31.40
CA LYS A 53 18.50 -50.50 -30.17
C LYS A 53 17.81 -49.28 -29.56
N GLU A 54 17.48 -48.29 -30.37
CA GLU A 54 16.75 -47.09 -29.92
C GLU A 54 15.36 -47.44 -29.36
N SER A 55 14.61 -48.29 -30.06
CA SER A 55 13.30 -48.78 -29.62
C SER A 55 13.38 -49.58 -28.31
N ALA A 56 14.38 -50.46 -28.16
CA ALA A 56 14.59 -51.24 -26.94
C ALA A 56 14.95 -50.36 -25.74
N GLN A 57 15.83 -49.37 -25.93
CA GLN A 57 16.23 -48.41 -24.89
C GLN A 57 15.05 -47.54 -24.43
N GLN A 58 14.22 -47.06 -25.37
CA GLN A 58 13.03 -46.27 -25.08
C GLN A 58 11.96 -47.09 -24.34
N THR A 59 11.77 -48.35 -24.72
CA THR A 59 10.83 -49.27 -24.07
C THR A 59 11.23 -49.52 -22.60
N GLN A 60 12.50 -49.82 -22.33
CA GLN A 60 12.97 -50.04 -20.95
C GLN A 60 12.90 -48.79 -20.07
N THR A 61 13.19 -47.61 -20.64
CA THR A 61 13.03 -46.33 -19.94
C THR A 61 11.57 -46.10 -19.53
N THR A 62 10.64 -46.39 -20.42
CA THR A 62 9.19 -46.30 -20.16
C THR A 62 8.78 -47.27 -19.06
N ILE A 63 9.25 -48.52 -19.11
CA ILE A 63 8.97 -49.52 -18.08
C ILE A 63 9.50 -49.07 -16.71
N ALA A 64 10.73 -48.55 -16.62
CA ALA A 64 11.28 -48.05 -15.36
C ALA A 64 10.43 -46.94 -14.74
N PHE A 65 9.91 -46.02 -15.57
CA PHE A 65 9.05 -44.93 -15.11
C PHE A 65 7.68 -45.43 -14.64
N VAL A 66 7.10 -46.41 -15.34
CA VAL A 66 5.85 -47.07 -14.93
C VAL A 66 6.06 -47.84 -13.62
N VAL A 67 7.17 -48.57 -13.49
CA VAL A 67 7.52 -49.33 -12.28
C VAL A 67 7.69 -48.43 -11.06
N PHE A 68 8.20 -47.21 -11.23
CA PHE A 68 8.23 -46.20 -10.17
C PHE A 68 6.84 -45.61 -9.85
N THR A 69 6.05 -45.30 -10.89
CA THR A 69 4.78 -44.52 -10.74
C THR A 69 3.61 -45.38 -10.29
N LEU A 70 3.55 -46.66 -10.69
CA LEU A 70 2.44 -47.56 -10.38
C LEU A 70 2.28 -47.82 -8.87
N PRO A 71 3.33 -48.18 -8.10
CA PRO A 71 3.24 -48.28 -6.65
C PRO A 71 2.81 -46.96 -6.00
N LEU A 72 3.26 -45.83 -6.56
CA LEU A 72 2.95 -44.51 -6.06
C LEU A 72 1.44 -44.20 -6.11
N MET A 73 0.77 -44.62 -7.19
CA MET A 73 -0.69 -44.55 -7.32
C MET A 73 -1.42 -45.53 -6.39
N LEU A 74 -1.02 -46.82 -6.41
CA LEU A 74 -1.72 -47.89 -5.68
C LEU A 74 -1.64 -47.73 -4.17
N PHE A 75 -0.49 -47.29 -3.66
CA PHE A 75 -0.25 -47.14 -2.23
C PHE A 75 -0.58 -45.75 -1.67
N SER A 76 -1.04 -44.82 -2.52
CA SER A 76 -1.56 -43.55 -2.06
C SER A 76 -2.82 -43.72 -1.19
N LEU A 77 -3.73 -44.64 -1.52
CA LEU A 77 -4.92 -44.86 -0.68
C LEU A 77 -4.57 -45.52 0.68
N PRO A 78 -3.76 -46.58 0.75
CA PRO A 78 -3.22 -47.11 2.01
C PRO A 78 -2.44 -46.09 2.85
N SER A 79 -1.78 -45.12 2.23
CA SER A 79 -1.05 -44.07 2.97
C SER A 79 -1.98 -43.19 3.82
N ALA A 80 -3.26 -43.05 3.45
CA ALA A 80 -4.27 -42.33 4.21
C ALA A 80 -4.43 -42.91 5.64
N LEU A 81 -4.20 -44.22 5.81
CA LEU A 81 -4.36 -44.94 7.08
C LEU A 81 -3.25 -44.61 8.08
N LEU A 82 -2.12 -44.13 7.58
CA LEU A 82 -0.94 -43.78 8.38
C LEU A 82 -0.89 -42.26 8.61
N ALA A 83 -1.27 -41.47 7.61
CA ALA A 83 -1.03 -40.02 7.53
C ALA A 83 -1.57 -39.20 8.71
N ASP A 84 -2.72 -39.56 9.27
CA ASP A 84 -3.36 -38.83 10.37
C ASP A 84 -3.38 -39.61 11.70
N ARG A 85 -3.04 -40.91 11.68
CA ARG A 85 -2.95 -41.79 12.85
C ARG A 85 -1.64 -41.59 13.63
N PHE A 86 -0.55 -41.41 12.92
CA PHE A 86 0.76 -41.12 13.50
C PHE A 86 1.10 -39.64 13.31
N SER A 87 1.99 -39.13 14.16
CA SER A 87 2.54 -37.77 13.98
C SER A 87 3.21 -37.68 12.61
N LYS A 88 2.87 -36.67 11.81
CA LYS A 88 3.40 -36.47 10.45
C LYS A 88 4.92 -36.38 10.42
N ARG A 89 5.55 -35.82 11.47
CA ARG A 89 7.01 -35.84 11.67
C ARG A 89 7.56 -37.27 11.75
N THR A 90 6.86 -38.15 12.44
CA THR A 90 7.31 -39.55 12.63
C THR A 90 7.30 -40.30 11.31
N ILE A 91 6.26 -40.09 10.50
CA ILE A 91 6.18 -40.65 9.13
C ILE A 91 7.32 -40.12 8.27
N VAL A 92 7.61 -38.81 8.33
CA VAL A 92 8.75 -38.20 7.63
C VAL A 92 10.08 -38.88 8.02
N LEU A 93 10.33 -39.11 9.32
CA LEU A 93 11.55 -39.79 9.79
C LEU A 93 11.63 -41.25 9.33
N TRP A 94 10.53 -42.00 9.43
CA TRP A 94 10.48 -43.40 8.98
C TRP A 94 10.74 -43.53 7.49
N MET A 95 10.13 -42.68 6.68
CA MET A 95 10.34 -42.70 5.23
C MET A 95 11.77 -42.32 4.85
N LYS A 96 12.41 -41.40 5.57
CA LYS A 96 13.83 -41.06 5.37
C LYS A 96 14.79 -42.16 5.82
N ALA A 97 14.48 -42.88 6.89
CA ALA A 97 15.25 -44.06 7.28
C ALA A 97 15.11 -45.17 6.22
N LEU A 98 13.90 -45.39 5.71
CA LEU A 98 13.64 -46.35 4.64
C LEU A 98 14.38 -45.97 3.35
N GLU A 99 14.44 -44.69 2.99
CA GLU A 99 15.20 -44.20 1.83
C GLU A 99 16.68 -44.61 1.91
N ILE A 100 17.34 -44.48 3.07
CA ILE A 100 18.73 -44.92 3.28
C ILE A 100 18.88 -46.42 3.03
N VAL A 101 17.94 -47.23 3.56
CA VAL A 101 17.95 -48.68 3.38
C VAL A 101 17.81 -49.04 1.90
N LEU A 102 16.92 -48.38 1.17
CA LEU A 102 16.72 -48.61 -0.26
C LEU A 102 17.95 -48.20 -1.09
N MET A 103 18.58 -47.07 -0.78
CA MET A 103 19.82 -46.63 -1.45
C MET A 103 21.00 -47.57 -1.16
N ALA A 104 21.12 -48.05 0.09
CA ALA A 104 22.17 -48.99 0.48
C ALA A 104 21.96 -50.36 -0.19
N ALA A 105 20.71 -50.84 -0.26
CA ALA A 105 20.37 -52.05 -1.00
C ALA A 105 20.66 -51.90 -2.50
N GLY A 106 20.34 -50.74 -3.10
CA GLY A 106 20.68 -50.44 -4.49
C GLY A 106 22.19 -50.45 -4.73
N THR A 107 22.97 -49.93 -3.78
CA THR A 107 24.44 -49.95 -3.82
C THR A 107 24.97 -51.39 -3.80
N ALA A 108 24.43 -52.23 -2.93
CA ALA A 108 24.80 -53.65 -2.86
C ALA A 108 24.41 -54.42 -4.14
N VAL A 109 23.24 -54.13 -4.72
CA VAL A 109 22.80 -54.73 -5.99
C VAL A 109 23.74 -54.34 -7.12
N LEU A 110 24.10 -53.07 -7.26
CA LEU A 110 25.03 -52.61 -8.31
C LEU A 110 26.47 -53.07 -8.08
N TRP A 111 26.85 -53.41 -6.84
CA TRP A 111 28.14 -54.02 -6.55
C TRP A 111 28.23 -55.45 -7.11
N VAL A 112 27.12 -56.21 -7.03
CA VAL A 112 27.05 -57.60 -7.51
C VAL A 112 26.66 -57.70 -8.99
N GLN A 113 25.79 -56.80 -9.46
CA GLN A 113 25.28 -56.73 -10.84
C GLN A 113 25.44 -55.31 -11.40
N PRO A 114 26.63 -54.96 -11.94
CA PRO A 114 26.91 -53.60 -12.43
C PRO A 114 26.00 -53.14 -13.57
N GLN A 115 25.58 -54.06 -14.45
CA GLN A 115 24.62 -53.79 -15.53
C GLN A 115 23.16 -53.59 -15.04
N GLY A 116 22.90 -53.68 -13.73
CA GLY A 116 21.55 -53.65 -13.18
C GLY A 116 20.77 -54.96 -13.40
N GLY A 117 19.45 -54.91 -13.25
CA GLY A 117 18.59 -56.09 -13.40
C GLY A 117 17.22 -55.95 -12.73
N ALA A 118 16.46 -57.04 -12.69
CA ALA A 118 15.12 -57.07 -12.10
C ALA A 118 15.10 -56.67 -10.61
N ALA A 119 16.17 -56.99 -9.86
CA ALA A 119 16.31 -56.59 -8.46
C ALA A 119 16.37 -55.06 -8.29
N LEU A 120 17.03 -54.35 -9.20
CA LEU A 120 17.12 -52.89 -9.19
C LEU A 120 15.79 -52.24 -9.59
N MET A 121 15.04 -52.86 -10.50
CA MET A 121 13.67 -52.46 -10.84
C MET A 121 12.70 -52.67 -9.67
N ALA A 122 12.84 -53.75 -8.90
CA ALA A 122 12.06 -53.98 -7.69
C ALA A 122 12.37 -52.93 -6.60
N LEU A 123 13.64 -52.53 -6.44
CA LEU A 123 14.01 -51.44 -5.53
C LEU A 123 13.45 -50.09 -5.99
N LEU A 124 13.41 -49.84 -7.30
CA LEU A 124 12.75 -48.65 -7.85
C LEU A 124 11.23 -48.65 -7.56
N ALA A 125 10.57 -49.81 -7.62
CA ALA A 125 9.17 -49.93 -7.20
C ALA A 125 8.98 -49.67 -5.69
N ALA A 126 9.90 -50.18 -4.86
CA ALA A 126 9.90 -49.95 -3.42
C ALA A 126 10.13 -48.47 -3.05
N MET A 127 10.94 -47.75 -3.83
CA MET A 127 11.03 -46.29 -3.73
C MET A 127 9.70 -45.60 -4.05
N GLY A 128 9.02 -46.01 -5.12
CA GLY A 128 7.69 -45.48 -5.47
C GLY A 128 6.68 -45.64 -4.32
N LEU A 129 6.71 -46.79 -3.64
CA LEU A 129 5.92 -47.05 -2.43
C LEU A 129 6.29 -46.10 -1.28
N GLN A 130 7.59 -45.92 -1.00
CA GLN A 130 8.07 -45.00 0.03
C GLN A 130 7.60 -43.57 -0.23
N SER A 131 7.68 -43.10 -1.49
CA SER A 131 7.24 -41.75 -1.87
C SER A 131 5.72 -41.57 -1.78
N ALA A 132 4.94 -42.65 -2.01
CA ALA A 132 3.49 -42.66 -1.81
C ALA A 132 3.11 -42.35 -0.35
N ILE A 133 3.80 -42.97 0.60
CA ILE A 133 3.55 -42.80 2.04
C ILE A 133 4.06 -41.44 2.55
N PHE A 134 5.16 -40.95 1.96
CA PHE A 134 5.75 -39.67 2.34
C PHE A 134 4.92 -38.45 1.91
N SER A 135 4.21 -38.53 0.77
CA SER A 135 3.49 -37.39 0.17
C SER A 135 2.39 -36.78 1.07
N PRO A 136 1.46 -37.56 1.66
CA PRO A 136 0.45 -36.98 2.56
C PRO A 136 1.05 -36.39 3.84
N ALA A 137 2.15 -36.95 4.34
CA ALA A 137 2.82 -36.46 5.54
C ALA A 137 3.48 -35.09 5.31
N LYS A 138 4.15 -34.90 4.17
CA LYS A 138 4.85 -33.63 3.86
C LYS A 138 3.90 -32.46 3.56
N TYR A 139 2.76 -32.71 2.92
CA TYR A 139 1.78 -31.67 2.63
C TYR A 139 0.79 -31.49 3.81
N GLY A 140 0.44 -32.58 4.50
CA GLY A 140 -0.47 -32.55 5.64
C GLY A 140 0.10 -31.93 6.91
N ILE A 141 1.43 -31.80 7.03
CA ILE A 141 2.09 -31.09 8.13
C ILE A 141 2.12 -29.57 7.94
N MET A 142 1.85 -29.07 6.72
CA MET A 142 1.94 -27.64 6.39
C MET A 142 0.95 -26.79 7.21
N PRO A 143 -0.34 -27.15 7.36
CA PRO A 143 -1.28 -26.39 8.19
C PRO A 143 -0.98 -26.45 9.70
N GLU A 144 -0.08 -27.32 10.14
CA GLU A 144 0.34 -27.46 11.54
C GLU A 144 1.61 -26.66 11.85
N LEU A 145 2.48 -26.46 10.85
CA LEU A 145 3.73 -25.69 10.98
C LEU A 145 3.58 -24.21 10.57
N CYS A 146 2.58 -23.90 9.76
CA CYS A 146 2.31 -22.57 9.24
C CYS A 146 0.99 -22.04 9.77
N ASP A 147 0.97 -20.77 10.18
CA ASP A 147 -0.28 -20.05 10.41
C ASP A 147 -1.05 -19.92 9.09
N GLU A 148 -2.37 -19.76 9.15
CA GLU A 148 -3.28 -19.67 7.99
C GLU A 148 -2.79 -18.67 6.92
N ALA A 149 -2.23 -17.55 7.38
CA ALA A 149 -1.65 -16.48 6.55
C ALA A 149 -0.37 -16.88 5.77
N THR A 150 0.28 -17.98 6.13
CA THR A 150 1.60 -18.40 5.62
C THR A 150 1.62 -19.73 4.88
N ILE A 151 0.50 -20.46 4.85
CA ILE A 151 0.36 -21.75 4.16
C ILE A 151 0.76 -21.65 2.67
N SER A 152 0.31 -20.61 1.95
CA SER A 152 0.68 -20.40 0.54
C SER A 152 2.18 -20.17 0.35
N LYS A 153 2.82 -19.46 1.28
CA LYS A 153 4.27 -19.20 1.24
C LYS A 153 5.07 -20.46 1.56
N GLY A 154 4.60 -21.25 2.53
CA GLY A 154 5.17 -22.55 2.86
C GLY A 154 5.12 -23.52 1.68
N ASN A 155 3.94 -23.65 1.05
CA ASN A 155 3.79 -24.45 -0.18
C ASN A 155 4.65 -23.91 -1.33
N GLY A 156 4.73 -22.59 -1.54
CA GLY A 156 5.59 -22.01 -2.58
C GLY A 156 7.08 -22.33 -2.40
N LEU A 157 7.57 -22.38 -1.16
CA LEU A 157 8.94 -22.82 -0.87
C LEU A 157 9.09 -24.34 -1.06
N LEU A 158 8.15 -25.14 -0.55
CA LEU A 158 8.18 -26.59 -0.67
C LEU A 158 8.22 -27.04 -2.14
N GLU A 159 7.39 -26.42 -2.99
CA GLU A 159 7.36 -26.69 -4.43
C GLU A 159 8.67 -26.26 -5.10
N MET A 160 9.17 -25.05 -4.83
CA MET A 160 10.44 -24.59 -5.39
C MET A 160 11.60 -25.56 -5.09
N TRP A 161 11.76 -25.96 -3.82
CA TRP A 161 12.79 -26.92 -3.41
C TRP A 161 12.59 -28.29 -4.04
N THR A 162 11.35 -28.75 -4.19
CA THR A 162 11.02 -30.03 -4.84
C THR A 162 11.39 -30.01 -6.32
N PHE A 163 11.03 -28.97 -7.07
CA PHE A 163 11.38 -28.89 -8.50
C PHE A 163 12.87 -28.71 -8.73
N LEU A 164 13.56 -27.92 -7.90
CA LEU A 164 15.01 -27.81 -7.97
C LEU A 164 15.69 -29.17 -7.74
N ALA A 165 15.19 -29.95 -6.78
CA ALA A 165 15.66 -31.30 -6.52
C ALA A 165 15.38 -32.27 -7.68
N ILE A 166 14.18 -32.22 -8.29
CA ILE A 166 13.84 -33.04 -9.46
C ILE A 166 14.82 -32.77 -10.61
N ILE A 167 15.10 -31.49 -10.91
CA ILE A 167 16.02 -31.08 -11.98
C ILE A 167 17.44 -31.54 -11.65
N ALA A 168 17.94 -31.22 -10.45
CA ALA A 168 19.29 -31.55 -10.03
C ALA A 168 19.50 -33.06 -9.98
N GLY A 169 18.54 -33.83 -9.46
CA GLY A 169 18.58 -35.29 -9.39
C GLY A 169 18.57 -35.91 -10.78
N SER A 170 17.67 -35.47 -11.65
CA SER A 170 17.60 -35.96 -13.04
C SER A 170 18.87 -35.63 -13.82
N ALA A 171 19.44 -34.42 -13.69
CA ALA A 171 20.70 -34.09 -14.34
C ALA A 171 21.89 -34.90 -13.78
N SER A 172 21.90 -35.12 -12.46
CA SER A 172 23.00 -35.80 -11.78
C SER A 172 23.02 -37.31 -12.01
N GLY A 173 21.86 -37.97 -12.15
CA GLY A 173 21.81 -39.43 -12.32
C GLY A 173 22.65 -39.94 -13.50
N GLY A 174 22.50 -39.33 -14.68
CA GLY A 174 23.31 -39.68 -15.86
C GLY A 174 24.75 -39.18 -15.80
N ALA A 175 25.02 -38.10 -15.06
CA ALA A 175 26.39 -37.60 -14.86
C ALA A 175 27.19 -38.49 -13.89
N LEU A 176 26.55 -38.95 -12.81
CA LEU A 176 27.15 -39.84 -11.81
C LEU A 176 27.54 -41.18 -12.44
N LEU A 177 26.66 -41.82 -13.22
CA LEU A 177 26.97 -43.07 -13.91
C LEU A 177 28.16 -42.94 -14.87
N ARG A 178 28.28 -41.81 -15.58
CA ARG A 178 29.44 -41.54 -16.45
C ARG A 178 30.73 -41.33 -15.66
N ALA A 179 30.65 -40.59 -14.56
CA ALA A 179 31.80 -40.31 -13.70
C ALA A 179 32.33 -41.58 -13.00
N THR A 180 31.45 -42.55 -12.73
CA THR A 180 31.78 -43.81 -12.06
C THR A 180 31.77 -45.01 -13.00
N HIS A 181 32.04 -44.81 -14.29
CA HIS A 181 31.97 -45.87 -15.31
C HIS A 181 32.73 -47.14 -14.89
N GLY A 182 32.03 -48.29 -14.84
CA GLY A 182 32.58 -49.58 -14.38
C GLY A 182 32.61 -49.76 -12.85
N ARG A 183 32.08 -48.79 -12.10
CA ARG A 183 31.91 -48.79 -10.63
C ARG A 183 30.59 -48.12 -10.25
N GLU A 184 29.50 -48.57 -10.87
CA GLU A 184 28.16 -47.98 -10.78
C GLU A 184 27.62 -47.96 -9.33
N TYR A 185 28.08 -48.87 -8.47
CA TYR A 185 27.78 -48.85 -7.05
C TYR A 185 28.25 -47.57 -6.34
N LEU A 186 29.33 -46.92 -6.79
CA LEU A 186 29.81 -45.66 -6.22
C LEU A 186 28.81 -44.52 -6.47
N ALA A 187 28.17 -44.49 -7.65
CA ALA A 187 27.14 -43.52 -7.96
C ALA A 187 25.93 -43.66 -7.03
N MET A 188 25.51 -44.89 -6.74
CA MET A 188 24.42 -45.15 -5.77
C MET A 188 24.85 -44.89 -4.32
N GLY A 189 26.12 -45.13 -3.99
CA GLY A 189 26.71 -44.81 -2.68
C GLY A 189 26.68 -43.30 -2.37
N VAL A 190 26.82 -42.44 -3.39
CA VAL A 190 26.61 -40.98 -3.22
C VAL A 190 25.17 -40.68 -2.79
N LEU A 191 24.17 -41.37 -3.36
CA LEU A 191 22.76 -41.18 -2.97
C LEU A 191 22.48 -41.63 -1.54
N VAL A 192 23.20 -42.63 -1.01
CA VAL A 192 23.15 -43.02 0.42
C VAL A 192 23.58 -41.85 1.31
N VAL A 193 24.70 -41.19 0.98
CA VAL A 193 25.19 -40.04 1.75
C VAL A 193 24.15 -38.91 1.73
N LEU A 194 23.56 -38.62 0.57
CA LEU A 194 22.50 -37.62 0.46
C LEU A 194 21.23 -38.00 1.24
N ALA A 195 20.86 -39.28 1.27
CA ALA A 195 19.73 -39.79 2.07
C ALA A 195 20.00 -39.61 3.58
N VAL A 196 21.23 -39.85 4.04
CA VAL A 196 21.64 -39.60 5.44
C VAL A 196 21.52 -38.12 5.79
N VAL A 197 21.99 -37.21 4.92
CA VAL A 197 21.80 -35.77 5.12
C VAL A 197 20.32 -35.40 5.20
N GLY A 198 19.49 -36.00 4.34
CA GLY A 198 18.03 -35.86 4.37
C GLY A 198 17.39 -36.32 5.70
N LEU A 199 17.83 -37.44 6.26
CA LEU A 199 17.36 -37.93 7.56
C LEU A 199 17.81 -37.03 8.71
N VAL A 200 19.07 -36.57 8.72
CA VAL A 200 19.59 -35.63 9.72
C VAL A 200 18.77 -34.34 9.72
N ALA A 201 18.45 -33.81 8.53
CA ALA A 201 17.59 -32.64 8.40
C ALA A 201 16.15 -32.89 8.90
N ALA A 202 15.61 -34.10 8.69
CA ALA A 202 14.27 -34.46 9.17
C ALA A 202 14.13 -34.43 10.69
N PHE A 203 15.21 -34.59 11.47
CA PHE A 203 15.16 -34.43 12.93
C PHE A 203 14.86 -33.00 13.37
N ALA A 204 15.22 -32.00 12.56
CA ALA A 204 14.93 -30.59 12.81
C ALA A 204 13.46 -30.19 12.54
N VAL A 205 12.64 -31.11 11.99
CA VAL A 205 11.19 -30.89 11.83
C VAL A 205 10.53 -30.85 13.23
N PRO A 206 9.73 -29.83 13.57
CA PRO A 206 9.05 -29.76 14.86
C PRO A 206 8.09 -30.93 15.11
N ARG A 207 7.95 -31.36 16.37
CA ARG A 207 6.98 -32.41 16.75
C ARG A 207 5.55 -31.84 16.67
N VAL A 208 4.71 -32.51 15.90
CA VAL A 208 3.28 -32.21 15.75
C VAL A 208 2.43 -33.32 16.36
N ARG A 209 1.26 -32.99 16.91
CA ARG A 209 0.34 -33.98 17.49
C ARG A 209 -0.31 -34.82 16.38
N PRO A 210 -0.56 -36.13 16.58
CA PRO A 210 -1.39 -36.91 15.68
C PRO A 210 -2.77 -36.26 15.55
N ALA A 211 -3.27 -36.15 14.33
CA ALA A 211 -4.54 -35.48 14.04
C ALA A 211 -5.75 -36.32 14.50
N ALA A 212 -5.61 -37.66 14.50
CA ALA A 212 -6.71 -38.57 14.80
C ALA A 212 -6.20 -39.94 15.32
N SER A 213 -5.58 -39.99 16.51
CA SER A 213 -4.98 -41.23 17.05
C SER A 213 -5.99 -42.35 17.36
N ASP A 214 -7.23 -41.98 17.72
CA ASP A 214 -8.20 -42.89 18.35
C ASP A 214 -9.39 -43.27 17.43
N THR A 215 -9.40 -42.82 16.18
CA THR A 215 -10.50 -43.12 15.23
C THR A 215 -10.22 -44.38 14.43
N ALA A 216 -11.25 -45.20 14.24
CA ALA A 216 -11.17 -46.37 13.37
C ALA A 216 -10.77 -45.98 11.94
N VAL A 217 -9.86 -46.74 11.35
CA VAL A 217 -9.26 -46.50 10.02
C VAL A 217 -10.33 -46.37 8.92
N THR A 218 -11.37 -47.20 8.97
CA THR A 218 -12.51 -47.15 8.04
C THR A 218 -13.35 -45.88 8.21
N ALA A 219 -13.50 -45.38 9.43
CA ALA A 219 -14.21 -44.14 9.73
C ALA A 219 -13.44 -42.88 9.29
N GLN A 220 -12.10 -42.92 9.34
CA GLN A 220 -11.25 -41.84 8.82
C GLN A 220 -11.37 -41.70 7.30
N LEU A 221 -11.24 -42.83 6.57
CA LEU A 221 -11.43 -42.86 5.12
C LEU A 221 -12.83 -42.42 4.71
N ALA A 222 -13.87 -42.94 5.37
CA ALA A 222 -15.25 -42.56 5.11
C ALA A 222 -15.48 -41.06 5.38
N GLY A 223 -14.87 -40.51 6.44
CA GLY A 223 -14.95 -39.10 6.79
C GLY A 223 -14.24 -38.18 5.81
N ALA A 224 -13.04 -38.56 5.34
CA ALA A 224 -12.30 -37.81 4.32
C ALA A 224 -13.04 -37.83 2.97
N TRP A 225 -13.59 -38.99 2.59
CA TRP A 225 -14.43 -39.12 1.39
C TRP A 225 -15.72 -38.30 1.49
N ALA A 226 -16.37 -38.29 2.66
CA ALA A 226 -17.55 -37.47 2.92
C ALA A 226 -17.24 -35.98 2.84
N ALA A 227 -16.07 -35.53 3.35
CA ALA A 227 -15.63 -34.15 3.23
C ALA A 227 -15.44 -33.72 1.77
N ILE A 228 -14.82 -34.58 0.94
CA ILE A 228 -14.68 -34.36 -0.50
C ILE A 228 -16.06 -34.33 -1.18
N ARG A 229 -16.96 -35.27 -0.86
CA ARG A 229 -18.31 -35.32 -1.45
C ARG A 229 -19.19 -34.13 -1.04
N GLY A 230 -19.03 -33.62 0.18
CA GLY A 230 -19.76 -32.45 0.68
C GLY A 230 -19.21 -31.11 0.18
N GLY A 231 -17.91 -31.01 -0.07
CA GLY A 231 -17.24 -29.76 -0.45
C GLY A 231 -17.13 -29.57 -1.96
N ARG A 232 -17.93 -28.66 -2.56
CA ARG A 232 -17.78 -28.27 -3.97
C ARG A 232 -16.36 -27.79 -4.29
N THR A 233 -15.76 -26.97 -3.42
CA THR A 233 -14.40 -26.44 -3.62
C THR A 233 -13.36 -27.55 -3.64
N LEU A 234 -13.41 -28.50 -2.70
CA LEU A 234 -12.47 -29.64 -2.65
C LEU A 234 -12.51 -30.45 -3.95
N ARG A 235 -13.72 -30.77 -4.46
CA ARG A 235 -13.85 -31.49 -5.74
C ARG A 235 -13.24 -30.74 -6.92
N LEU A 236 -13.47 -29.44 -7.00
CA LEU A 236 -12.92 -28.61 -8.08
C LEU A 236 -11.39 -28.50 -7.99
N VAL A 237 -10.83 -28.43 -6.78
CA VAL A 237 -9.38 -28.40 -6.56
C VAL A 237 -8.73 -29.72 -6.99
N ILE A 238 -9.30 -30.86 -6.57
CA ILE A 238 -8.80 -32.20 -6.95
C ILE A 238 -8.86 -32.39 -8.48
N LEU A 239 -9.97 -31.97 -9.11
CA LEU A 239 -10.09 -32.00 -10.56
C LEU A 239 -9.06 -31.09 -11.23
N GLY A 240 -8.85 -29.89 -10.71
CA GLY A 240 -7.84 -28.95 -11.18
C GLY A 240 -6.42 -29.51 -11.11
N GLN A 241 -6.05 -30.13 -9.98
CA GLN A 241 -4.76 -30.83 -9.82
C GLN A 241 -4.61 -31.98 -10.81
N THR A 242 -5.67 -32.77 -11.01
CA THR A 242 -5.65 -33.91 -11.94
C THR A 242 -5.40 -33.45 -13.38
N VAL A 243 -6.14 -32.43 -13.84
CA VAL A 243 -5.95 -31.85 -15.18
C VAL A 243 -4.54 -31.26 -15.33
N PHE A 244 -4.09 -30.49 -14.34
CA PHE A 244 -2.76 -29.87 -14.34
C PHE A 244 -1.65 -30.92 -14.46
N TRP A 245 -1.64 -31.95 -13.61
CA TRP A 245 -0.59 -32.98 -13.61
C TRP A 245 -0.65 -33.89 -14.84
N THR A 246 -1.84 -34.11 -15.41
CA THR A 246 -2.00 -34.78 -16.72
C THR A 246 -1.26 -34.01 -17.81
N LEU A 247 -1.46 -32.69 -17.87
CA LEU A 247 -0.82 -31.82 -18.85
C LEU A 247 0.70 -31.73 -18.63
N VAL A 248 1.16 -31.60 -17.38
CA VAL A 248 2.59 -31.59 -17.04
C VAL A 248 3.27 -32.89 -17.46
N SER A 249 2.61 -34.03 -17.24
CA SER A 249 3.15 -35.33 -17.67
C SER A 249 3.26 -35.45 -19.18
N LEU A 250 2.24 -35.01 -19.92
CA LEU A 250 2.23 -35.01 -21.38
C LEU A 250 3.34 -34.09 -21.92
N LEU A 251 3.39 -32.86 -21.44
CA LEU A 251 4.38 -31.86 -21.85
C LEU A 251 5.80 -32.33 -21.54
N GLY A 252 6.04 -32.88 -20.35
CA GLY A 252 7.38 -33.30 -19.91
C GLY A 252 8.01 -34.35 -20.83
N GLN A 253 7.22 -35.30 -21.33
CA GLN A 253 7.72 -36.33 -22.26
C GLN A 253 7.89 -35.81 -23.68
N ASP A 254 6.90 -35.07 -24.18
CA ASP A 254 6.88 -34.60 -25.57
C ASP A 254 7.93 -33.49 -25.83
N VAL A 255 8.21 -32.64 -24.84
CA VAL A 255 9.24 -31.59 -24.92
C VAL A 255 10.65 -32.15 -25.09
N LEU A 256 10.97 -33.30 -24.47
CA LEU A 256 12.27 -33.95 -24.65
C LEU A 256 12.46 -34.43 -26.10
N THR A 257 11.41 -35.02 -26.69
CA THR A 257 11.40 -35.43 -28.10
C THR A 257 11.44 -34.22 -29.03
N TYR A 258 10.69 -33.16 -28.72
CA TYR A 258 10.71 -31.90 -29.44
C TYR A 258 12.13 -31.29 -29.48
N ALA A 259 12.82 -31.26 -28.34
CA ALA A 259 14.19 -30.73 -28.24
C ALA A 259 15.18 -31.47 -29.15
N ARG A 260 15.09 -32.81 -29.21
CA ARG A 260 15.96 -33.63 -30.07
C ARG A 260 15.64 -33.44 -31.54
N VAL A 261 14.37 -33.63 -31.92
CA VAL A 261 13.95 -33.71 -33.33
C VAL A 261 13.86 -32.33 -33.98
N ARG A 262 13.47 -31.28 -33.24
CA ARG A 262 13.24 -29.94 -33.82
C ARG A 262 14.37 -28.96 -33.57
N LEU A 263 15.00 -29.02 -32.40
CA LEU A 263 16.12 -28.11 -32.08
C LEU A 263 17.48 -28.72 -32.42
N GLY A 264 17.53 -29.99 -32.82
CA GLY A 264 18.78 -30.69 -33.13
C GLY A 264 19.70 -30.83 -31.91
N LEU A 265 19.13 -30.79 -30.69
CA LEU A 265 19.90 -30.92 -29.46
C LEU A 265 20.28 -32.38 -29.23
N ASP A 266 21.50 -32.59 -28.75
CA ASP A 266 21.95 -33.89 -28.29
C ASP A 266 21.17 -34.34 -27.04
N GLU A 267 21.35 -35.60 -26.66
CA GLU A 267 20.64 -36.20 -25.52
C GLU A 267 20.88 -35.45 -24.21
N GLN A 268 22.06 -34.87 -24.01
CA GLN A 268 22.39 -34.09 -22.80
C GLN A 268 21.80 -32.69 -22.84
N SER A 269 21.89 -31.98 -23.97
CA SER A 269 21.34 -30.62 -24.09
C SER A 269 19.82 -30.60 -24.15
N SER A 270 19.19 -31.72 -24.54
CA SER A 270 17.72 -31.87 -24.48
C SER A 270 17.17 -31.79 -23.05
N GLY A 271 17.99 -32.08 -22.03
CA GLY A 271 17.61 -31.86 -20.63
C GLY A 271 17.53 -30.38 -20.23
N LEU A 272 18.15 -29.46 -20.99
CA LEU A 272 18.14 -28.03 -20.70
C LEU A 272 16.74 -27.42 -20.84
N THR A 273 15.92 -27.92 -21.76
CA THR A 273 14.53 -27.47 -21.95
C THR A 273 13.69 -27.78 -20.72
N PHE A 274 13.85 -28.99 -20.16
CA PHE A 274 13.16 -29.41 -18.93
C PHE A 274 13.71 -28.68 -17.69
N ALA A 275 15.02 -28.42 -17.63
CA ALA A 275 15.63 -27.62 -16.58
C ALA A 275 15.12 -26.16 -16.62
N ALA A 276 14.97 -25.57 -17.80
CA ALA A 276 14.39 -24.24 -17.98
C ALA A 276 12.92 -24.20 -17.51
N PHE A 277 12.14 -25.24 -17.82
CA PHE A 277 10.77 -25.38 -17.32
C PHE A 277 10.72 -25.47 -15.78
N GLY A 278 11.52 -26.33 -15.17
CA GLY A 278 11.55 -26.46 -13.70
C GLY A 278 12.10 -25.22 -12.98
N LEU A 279 13.05 -24.49 -13.57
CA LEU A 279 13.50 -23.18 -13.06
C LEU A 279 12.32 -22.18 -13.07
N GLY A 280 11.55 -22.17 -14.16
CA GLY A 280 10.31 -21.41 -14.26
C GLY A 280 9.33 -21.76 -13.13
N ILE A 281 9.11 -23.04 -12.84
CA ILE A 281 8.22 -23.48 -11.76
C ILE A 281 8.71 -22.99 -10.40
N GLY A 282 10.02 -23.04 -10.15
CA GLY A 282 10.61 -22.49 -8.92
C GLY A 282 10.31 -20.99 -8.76
N VAL A 283 10.55 -20.20 -9.80
CA VAL A 283 10.26 -18.75 -9.81
C VAL A 283 8.76 -18.50 -9.63
N GLY A 284 7.92 -19.21 -10.38
CA GLY A 284 6.45 -19.11 -10.31
C GLY A 284 5.91 -19.47 -8.93
N SER A 285 6.47 -20.49 -8.28
CA SER A 285 6.04 -20.94 -6.94
C SER A 285 6.39 -19.93 -5.85
N VAL A 286 7.58 -19.32 -5.94
CA VAL A 286 7.96 -18.21 -5.04
C VAL A 286 7.09 -16.98 -5.28
N TRP A 287 6.80 -16.66 -6.54
CA TRP A 287 5.89 -15.56 -6.88
C TRP A 287 4.48 -15.82 -6.39
N ALA A 288 3.94 -17.03 -6.57
CA ALA A 288 2.63 -17.42 -6.04
C ALA A 288 2.57 -17.24 -4.52
N GLY A 289 3.60 -17.72 -3.81
CA GLY A 289 3.72 -17.56 -2.36
C GLY A 289 3.85 -16.09 -1.91
N ARG A 290 4.51 -15.23 -2.70
CA ARG A 290 4.64 -13.78 -2.43
C ARG A 290 3.40 -12.97 -2.79
N ILE A 291 2.70 -13.29 -3.88
CA ILE A 291 1.47 -12.59 -4.28
C ILE A 291 0.33 -12.95 -3.32
N SER A 292 0.31 -14.20 -2.86
CA SER A 292 -0.59 -14.73 -1.83
C SER A 292 -0.21 -14.25 -0.41
N ASN A 293 0.53 -13.14 -0.25
CA ASN A 293 1.01 -12.73 1.07
C ASN A 293 -0.16 -12.50 2.04
N HIS A 294 -0.13 -13.21 3.16
CA HIS A 294 -1.16 -13.26 4.20
C HIS A 294 -2.49 -13.94 3.85
N ARG A 295 -2.67 -14.53 2.65
CA ARG A 295 -3.93 -15.21 2.27
C ARG A 295 -3.80 -16.19 1.10
N ILE A 296 -4.73 -17.14 0.95
CA ILE A 296 -4.77 -17.99 -0.25
C ILE A 296 -5.49 -17.23 -1.38
N GLU A 297 -4.81 -16.98 -2.50
CA GLU A 297 -5.35 -16.20 -3.61
C GLU A 297 -5.77 -17.11 -4.79
N PRO A 298 -7.05 -17.57 -4.86
CA PRO A 298 -7.52 -18.47 -5.91
C PRO A 298 -7.47 -17.85 -7.31
N GLY A 299 -7.38 -16.52 -7.40
CA GLY A 299 -7.27 -15.80 -8.67
C GLY A 299 -5.97 -16.07 -9.45
N LEU A 300 -4.95 -16.67 -8.82
CA LEU A 300 -3.71 -17.05 -9.50
C LEU A 300 -3.90 -18.23 -10.46
N ILE A 301 -4.84 -19.13 -10.15
CA ILE A 301 -5.13 -20.34 -10.94
C ILE A 301 -5.55 -20.00 -12.38
N PRO A 302 -6.60 -19.19 -12.64
CA PRO A 302 -6.98 -18.87 -14.02
C PRO A 302 -5.90 -18.09 -14.77
N PHE A 303 -5.13 -17.25 -14.08
CA PHE A 303 -4.04 -16.49 -14.69
C PHE A 303 -2.90 -17.41 -15.14
N GLY A 304 -2.48 -18.34 -14.28
CA GLY A 304 -1.49 -19.36 -14.63
C GLY A 304 -2.01 -20.29 -15.73
N ALA A 305 -3.29 -20.71 -15.68
CA ALA A 305 -3.90 -21.55 -16.70
C ALA A 305 -3.89 -20.91 -18.10
N ILE A 306 -4.18 -19.60 -18.20
CA ILE A 306 -4.03 -18.84 -19.46
C ILE A 306 -2.59 -18.89 -19.96
N GLY A 307 -1.61 -18.70 -19.07
CA GLY A 307 -0.19 -18.78 -19.40
C GLY A 307 0.21 -20.17 -19.93
N ILE A 308 -0.28 -21.24 -19.30
CA ILE A 308 -0.04 -22.63 -19.75
C ILE A 308 -0.68 -22.87 -21.12
N ALA A 309 -1.93 -22.46 -21.29
CA ALA A 309 -2.67 -22.61 -22.54
C ALA A 309 -1.96 -21.93 -23.70
N VAL A 310 -1.66 -20.63 -23.55
CA VAL A 310 -0.99 -19.83 -24.59
C VAL A 310 0.42 -20.36 -24.86
N GLY A 311 1.21 -20.60 -23.81
CA GLY A 311 2.60 -21.06 -23.96
C GLY A 311 2.71 -22.40 -24.69
N THR A 312 1.85 -23.37 -24.33
CA THR A 312 1.84 -24.71 -24.95
C THR A 312 1.38 -24.64 -26.41
N THR A 313 0.33 -23.86 -26.71
CA THR A 313 -0.14 -23.67 -28.10
C THR A 313 0.92 -22.98 -28.96
N VAL A 314 1.57 -21.93 -28.46
CA VAL A 314 2.62 -21.22 -29.20
C VAL A 314 3.81 -22.13 -29.47
N LEU A 315 4.23 -22.92 -28.48
CA LEU A 315 5.34 -23.86 -28.63
C LEU A 315 5.08 -24.90 -29.74
N GLY A 316 3.86 -25.45 -29.79
CA GLY A 316 3.46 -26.43 -30.81
C GLY A 316 3.21 -25.82 -32.19
N ALA A 317 2.51 -24.69 -32.27
CA ALA A 317 2.06 -24.12 -33.55
C ALA A 317 3.12 -23.27 -34.25
N VAL A 318 3.90 -22.49 -33.49
CA VAL A 318 4.93 -21.58 -34.04
C VAL A 318 6.28 -22.29 -34.17
N THR A 319 6.52 -23.29 -33.33
CA THR A 319 7.78 -24.04 -33.28
C THR A 319 9.02 -23.14 -33.23
N PRO A 320 9.17 -22.30 -32.19
CA PRO A 320 10.26 -21.32 -32.14
C PRO A 320 11.64 -22.01 -32.05
N GLY A 321 12.67 -21.33 -32.54
CA GLY A 321 14.06 -21.78 -32.39
C GLY A 321 14.52 -21.78 -30.92
N PHE A 322 15.73 -22.29 -30.67
CA PHE A 322 16.26 -22.59 -29.33
C PHE A 322 16.00 -21.51 -28.27
N ALA A 323 16.37 -20.25 -28.54
CA ALA A 323 16.18 -19.16 -27.58
C ALA A 323 14.71 -18.90 -27.24
N GLY A 324 13.82 -18.99 -28.24
CA GLY A 324 12.38 -18.85 -28.05
C GLY A 324 11.78 -20.03 -27.28
N THR A 325 12.24 -21.26 -27.55
CA THR A 325 11.83 -22.45 -26.78
C THR A 325 12.25 -22.33 -25.31
N MET A 326 13.49 -21.93 -25.03
CA MET A 326 13.98 -21.75 -23.65
C MET A 326 13.15 -20.70 -22.90
N LEU A 327 12.89 -19.55 -23.53
CA LEU A 327 12.05 -18.51 -22.94
C LEU A 327 10.63 -19.03 -22.66
N LEU A 328 10.01 -19.72 -23.62
CA LEU A 328 8.67 -20.29 -23.43
C LEU A 328 8.65 -21.35 -22.34
N MET A 329 9.68 -22.19 -22.21
CA MET A 329 9.78 -23.16 -21.11
C MET A 329 9.84 -22.47 -19.76
N VAL A 330 10.65 -21.42 -19.60
CA VAL A 330 10.67 -20.64 -18.35
C VAL A 330 9.29 -20.03 -18.07
N LEU A 331 8.65 -19.40 -19.06
CA LEU A 331 7.34 -18.76 -18.89
C LEU A 331 6.24 -19.79 -18.56
N LEU A 332 6.26 -20.94 -19.21
CA LEU A 332 5.33 -22.04 -18.96
C LEU A 332 5.53 -22.62 -17.56
N GLY A 333 6.78 -22.73 -17.11
CA GLY A 333 7.13 -23.10 -15.76
C GLY A 333 6.60 -22.09 -14.74
N VAL A 334 6.81 -20.79 -14.98
CA VAL A 334 6.27 -19.72 -14.12
C VAL A 334 4.76 -19.83 -14.01
N ALA A 335 4.07 -19.99 -15.15
CA ALA A 335 2.62 -20.18 -15.20
C ALA A 335 2.16 -21.42 -14.41
N SER A 336 2.92 -22.51 -14.48
CA SER A 336 2.67 -23.74 -13.74
C SER A 336 2.82 -23.57 -12.23
N GLY A 337 3.83 -22.82 -11.78
CA GLY A 337 4.01 -22.45 -10.37
C GLY A 337 2.85 -21.62 -9.81
N LEU A 338 2.26 -20.74 -10.64
CA LEU A 338 1.08 -19.93 -10.28
C LEU A 338 -0.22 -20.75 -10.17
N VAL A 339 -0.25 -21.98 -10.72
CA VAL A 339 -1.40 -22.89 -10.63
C VAL A 339 -1.23 -23.88 -9.46
N VAL A 340 -0.07 -24.54 -9.36
CA VAL A 340 0.12 -25.64 -8.40
C VAL A 340 0.07 -25.17 -6.95
N VAL A 341 0.75 -24.07 -6.61
CA VAL A 341 0.81 -23.55 -5.23
C VAL A 341 -0.57 -23.21 -4.66
N PRO A 342 -1.44 -22.43 -5.33
CA PRO A 342 -2.77 -22.15 -4.80
C PRO A 342 -3.69 -23.38 -4.78
N LEU A 343 -3.54 -24.34 -5.71
CA LEU A 343 -4.31 -25.59 -5.65
C LEU A 343 -3.96 -26.40 -4.40
N GLU A 344 -2.68 -26.57 -4.10
CA GLU A 344 -2.23 -27.27 -2.87
C GLU A 344 -2.69 -26.53 -1.61
N ALA A 345 -2.53 -25.20 -1.57
CA ALA A 345 -2.96 -24.40 -0.44
C ALA A 345 -4.49 -24.47 -0.22
N LEU A 346 -5.29 -24.45 -1.30
CA LEU A 346 -6.74 -24.56 -1.23
C LEU A 346 -7.21 -25.95 -0.78
N LEU A 347 -6.54 -27.02 -1.22
CA LEU A 347 -6.81 -28.40 -0.78
C LEU A 347 -6.59 -28.53 0.73
N GLN A 348 -5.43 -28.06 1.20
CA GLN A 348 -5.05 -28.09 2.62
C GLN A 348 -5.97 -27.23 3.49
N TRP A 349 -6.42 -26.07 2.97
CA TRP A 349 -7.28 -25.14 3.71
C TRP A 349 -8.72 -25.63 3.88
N HIS A 350 -9.30 -26.20 2.83
CA HIS A 350 -10.68 -26.66 2.88
C HIS A 350 -10.82 -28.07 3.48
N ALA A 351 -9.71 -28.81 3.60
CA ALA A 351 -9.70 -30.09 4.28
C ALA A 351 -9.94 -29.89 5.80
N PRO A 352 -10.79 -30.72 6.44
CA PRO A 352 -10.91 -30.73 7.90
C PRO A 352 -9.55 -30.93 8.56
N ARG A 353 -9.21 -30.13 9.58
CA ARG A 353 -7.88 -30.10 10.21
C ARG A 353 -7.44 -31.46 10.76
N ASP A 354 -8.40 -32.28 11.17
CA ASP A 354 -8.21 -33.63 11.72
C ASP A 354 -8.00 -34.72 10.64
N LYS A 355 -8.20 -34.39 9.35
CA LYS A 355 -8.22 -35.36 8.24
C LYS A 355 -7.44 -34.89 7.01
N VAL A 356 -6.58 -33.88 7.15
CA VAL A 356 -5.86 -33.27 6.02
C VAL A 356 -5.01 -34.31 5.29
N GLY A 357 -4.30 -35.18 6.01
CA GLY A 357 -3.47 -36.23 5.42
C GLY A 357 -4.28 -37.23 4.61
N ALA A 358 -5.41 -37.70 5.15
CA ALA A 358 -6.31 -38.64 4.49
C ALA A 358 -6.98 -38.01 3.25
N VAL A 359 -7.37 -36.74 3.30
CA VAL A 359 -7.92 -36.01 2.13
C VAL A 359 -6.88 -35.91 1.02
N ILE A 360 -5.63 -35.58 1.34
CA ILE A 360 -4.53 -35.51 0.35
C ILE A 360 -4.26 -36.89 -0.25
N ALA A 361 -4.21 -37.93 0.58
CA ALA A 361 -3.98 -39.31 0.14
C ALA A 361 -5.05 -39.81 -0.86
N ILE A 362 -6.33 -39.45 -0.63
CA ILE A 362 -7.44 -39.74 -1.55
C ILE A 362 -7.32 -38.88 -2.82
N ALA A 363 -6.99 -37.59 -2.69
CA ALA A 363 -6.82 -36.67 -3.82
C ALA A 363 -5.68 -37.09 -4.77
N ASN A 364 -4.62 -37.68 -4.24
CA ASN A 364 -3.48 -38.16 -5.00
C ASN A 364 -3.82 -39.30 -5.97
N VAL A 365 -4.84 -40.12 -5.69
CA VAL A 365 -5.24 -41.24 -6.56
C VAL A 365 -5.64 -40.77 -7.97
N PRO A 366 -6.63 -39.86 -8.15
CA PRO A 366 -6.96 -39.32 -9.47
C PRO A 366 -5.81 -38.50 -10.06
N VAL A 367 -4.99 -37.83 -9.24
CA VAL A 367 -3.82 -37.07 -9.74
C VAL A 367 -2.80 -37.99 -10.41
N PHE A 368 -2.38 -39.08 -9.76
CA PHE A 368 -1.42 -40.02 -10.35
C PHE A 368 -2.02 -40.82 -11.50
N PHE A 369 -3.31 -41.11 -11.45
CA PHE A 369 -4.03 -41.65 -12.59
C PHE A 369 -3.97 -40.71 -13.81
N GLY A 370 -4.14 -39.40 -13.59
CA GLY A 370 -3.96 -38.37 -14.62
C GLY A 370 -2.54 -38.32 -15.19
N VAL A 371 -1.50 -38.41 -14.36
CA VAL A 371 -0.10 -38.51 -14.81
C VAL A 371 0.11 -39.71 -15.73
N MET A 372 -0.45 -40.88 -15.36
CA MET A 372 -0.37 -42.08 -16.18
C MET A 372 -1.11 -41.90 -17.52
N ILE A 373 -2.30 -41.31 -17.53
CA ILE A 373 -3.04 -40.97 -18.76
C ILE A 373 -2.21 -40.03 -19.65
N GLY A 374 -1.62 -38.98 -19.09
CA GLY A 374 -0.78 -38.04 -19.83
C GLY A 374 0.40 -38.73 -20.50
N SER A 375 1.06 -39.65 -19.80
CA SER A 375 2.15 -40.47 -20.33
C SER A 375 1.71 -41.40 -21.46
N LEU A 376 0.59 -42.11 -21.27
CA LEU A 376 0.04 -43.03 -22.27
C LEU A 376 -0.49 -42.29 -23.50
N ALA A 377 -1.02 -41.08 -23.33
CA ALA A 377 -1.51 -40.24 -24.42
C ALA A 377 -0.39 -39.85 -25.38
N VAL A 378 0.81 -39.49 -24.88
CA VAL A 378 1.98 -39.22 -25.72
C VAL A 378 2.36 -40.46 -26.53
N TYR A 379 2.47 -41.63 -25.87
CA TYR A 379 2.77 -42.90 -26.54
C TYR A 379 1.77 -43.19 -27.67
N PHE A 380 0.46 -43.09 -27.38
CA PHE A 380 -0.59 -43.39 -28.35
C PHE A 380 -0.59 -42.39 -29.52
N LEU A 381 -0.50 -41.09 -29.24
CA LEU A 381 -0.50 -40.07 -30.29
C LEU A 381 0.75 -40.14 -31.18
N ALA A 382 1.92 -40.41 -30.60
CA ALA A 382 3.17 -40.51 -31.34
C ALA A 382 3.27 -41.80 -32.17
N ILE A 383 2.98 -42.97 -31.57
CA ILE A 383 3.21 -44.28 -32.19
C ILE A 383 2.00 -44.76 -32.99
N VAL A 384 0.80 -44.68 -32.42
CA VAL A 384 -0.43 -45.17 -33.07
C VAL A 384 -1.00 -44.11 -34.02
N GLY A 385 -0.96 -42.84 -33.60
CA GLY A 385 -1.48 -41.72 -34.39
C GLY A 385 -0.49 -41.14 -35.41
N GLY A 386 0.81 -41.46 -35.30
CA GLY A 386 1.86 -40.91 -36.19
C GLY A 386 2.02 -39.39 -36.10
N TYR A 387 1.53 -38.75 -35.03
CA TYR A 387 1.60 -37.29 -34.89
C TYR A 387 3.01 -36.84 -34.49
N SER A 388 3.49 -35.76 -35.11
CA SER A 388 4.73 -35.12 -34.69
C SER A 388 4.60 -34.47 -33.31
N SER A 389 5.71 -34.32 -32.57
CA SER A 389 5.73 -33.65 -31.26
C SER A 389 5.11 -32.23 -31.28
N ALA A 390 5.35 -31.46 -32.33
CA ALA A 390 4.72 -30.15 -32.50
C ALA A 390 3.17 -30.24 -32.60
N ALA A 391 2.64 -31.28 -33.26
CA ALA A 391 1.20 -31.51 -33.35
C ALA A 391 0.61 -31.95 -32.01
N ILE A 392 1.33 -32.78 -31.24
CA ILE A 392 0.94 -33.21 -29.89
C ILE A 392 0.87 -32.00 -28.94
N LEU A 393 1.89 -31.14 -28.93
CA LEU A 393 1.88 -29.87 -28.19
C LEU A 393 0.71 -28.96 -28.60
N THR A 394 0.40 -28.88 -29.89
CA THR A 394 -0.72 -28.05 -30.38
C THR A 394 -2.07 -28.58 -29.87
N ILE A 395 -2.29 -29.89 -29.94
CA ILE A 395 -3.50 -30.55 -29.42
C ILE A 395 -3.60 -30.33 -27.90
N ALA A 396 -2.51 -30.53 -27.17
CA ALA A 396 -2.46 -30.29 -25.73
C ALA A 396 -2.76 -28.83 -25.37
N GLY A 397 -2.23 -27.88 -26.15
CA GLY A 397 -2.54 -26.45 -26.00
C GLY A 397 -4.02 -26.14 -26.21
N LEU A 398 -4.66 -26.67 -27.26
CA LEU A 398 -6.08 -26.48 -27.52
C LEU A 398 -6.98 -27.08 -26.42
N LEU A 399 -6.65 -28.28 -25.93
CA LEU A 399 -7.34 -28.88 -24.79
C LEU A 399 -7.19 -28.03 -23.52
N THR A 400 -6.00 -27.46 -23.31
CA THR A 400 -5.73 -26.56 -22.19
C THR A 400 -6.52 -25.25 -22.31
N ILE A 401 -6.69 -24.70 -23.51
CA ILE A 401 -7.56 -23.54 -23.75
C ILE A 401 -9.00 -23.86 -23.36
N ALA A 402 -9.54 -24.99 -23.79
CA ALA A 402 -10.91 -25.40 -23.44
C ALA A 402 -11.09 -25.58 -21.93
N ALA A 403 -10.14 -26.25 -21.26
CA ALA A 403 -10.15 -26.42 -19.81
C ALA A 403 -10.05 -25.07 -19.08
N THR A 404 -9.24 -24.13 -19.59
CA THR A 404 -9.07 -22.79 -19.02
C THR A 404 -10.34 -21.95 -19.15
N VAL A 405 -10.99 -21.96 -20.32
CA VAL A 405 -12.28 -21.28 -20.55
C VAL A 405 -13.35 -21.82 -19.61
N TRP A 406 -13.40 -23.15 -19.44
CA TRP A 406 -14.31 -23.78 -18.50
C TRP A 406 -14.01 -23.38 -17.04
N ALA A 407 -12.74 -23.37 -16.62
CA ALA A 407 -12.35 -22.95 -15.28
C ALA A 407 -12.71 -21.48 -14.99
N ILE A 408 -12.53 -20.58 -15.95
CA ILE A 408 -12.90 -19.16 -15.85
C ILE A 408 -14.42 -19.01 -15.72
N TRP A 409 -15.19 -19.81 -16.45
CA TRP A 409 -16.66 -19.82 -16.37
C TRP A 409 -17.16 -20.30 -15.00
N LEU A 410 -16.46 -21.26 -14.38
CA LEU A 410 -16.80 -21.75 -13.03
C LEU A 410 -16.47 -20.74 -11.91
N LEU A 411 -15.39 -19.96 -12.06
CA LEU A 411 -14.85 -19.08 -11.02
C LEU A 411 -14.66 -17.62 -11.48
N PRO A 412 -15.70 -16.94 -11.98
CA PRO A 412 -15.57 -15.57 -12.52
C PRO A 412 -15.13 -14.56 -11.45
N GLN A 413 -15.50 -14.80 -10.19
CA GLN A 413 -15.13 -13.96 -9.05
C GLN A 413 -13.61 -13.99 -8.77
N ALA A 414 -12.96 -15.14 -8.94
CA ALA A 414 -11.53 -15.28 -8.67
C ALA A 414 -10.70 -14.48 -9.68
N LEU A 415 -11.05 -14.55 -10.96
CA LEU A 415 -10.41 -13.76 -12.01
C LEU A 415 -10.65 -12.25 -11.83
N ALA A 416 -11.88 -11.85 -11.54
CA ALA A 416 -12.22 -10.44 -11.29
C ALA A 416 -11.44 -9.87 -10.10
N ARG A 417 -11.35 -10.63 -8.99
CA ARG A 417 -10.55 -10.25 -7.82
C ARG A 417 -9.08 -10.11 -8.17
N MET A 418 -8.50 -11.05 -8.92
CA MET A 418 -7.10 -10.97 -9.36
C MET A 418 -6.84 -9.74 -10.21
N ALA A 419 -7.72 -9.45 -11.19
CA ALA A 419 -7.60 -8.26 -12.03
C ALA A 419 -7.62 -6.98 -11.18
N VAL A 420 -8.50 -6.91 -10.17
CA VAL A 420 -8.56 -5.80 -9.21
C VAL A 420 -7.27 -5.70 -8.39
N LEU A 421 -6.72 -6.82 -7.92
CA LEU A 421 -5.49 -6.85 -7.14
C LEU A 421 -4.29 -6.40 -7.96
N LEU A 422 -4.10 -6.94 -9.17
CA LEU A 422 -3.03 -6.54 -10.08
C LEU A 422 -3.12 -5.05 -10.42
N LEU A 423 -4.33 -4.57 -10.74
CA LEU A 423 -4.58 -3.15 -11.01
C LEU A 423 -4.23 -2.28 -9.80
N THR A 424 -4.67 -2.69 -8.61
CA THR A 424 -4.46 -1.94 -7.37
C THR A 424 -2.98 -1.92 -6.99
N GLN A 425 -2.28 -3.04 -7.06
CA GLN A 425 -0.86 -3.14 -6.71
C GLN A 425 0.06 -2.45 -7.74
N THR A 426 -0.35 -2.37 -9.01
CA THR A 426 0.43 -1.69 -10.06
C THR A 426 0.25 -0.17 -9.99
N LEU A 427 -0.99 0.30 -9.79
CA LEU A 427 -1.28 1.74 -9.80
C LEU A 427 -1.15 2.40 -8.43
N TYR A 428 -1.28 1.63 -7.35
CA TYR A 428 -1.35 2.14 -5.98
C TYR A 428 -0.45 1.35 -5.02
N ARG A 429 0.10 2.05 -4.03
CA ARG A 429 0.81 1.45 -2.90
C ARG A 429 -0.11 1.54 -1.68
N LEU A 430 -0.91 0.50 -1.51
CA LEU A 430 -1.91 0.39 -0.44
C LEU A 430 -1.24 0.02 0.90
N ARG A 431 -1.41 0.86 1.91
CA ARG A 431 -1.07 0.58 3.32
C ARG A 431 -2.38 0.36 4.07
N VAL A 432 -2.56 -0.82 4.65
CA VAL A 432 -3.73 -1.15 5.47
C VAL A 432 -3.36 -1.05 6.95
N VAL A 433 -4.19 -0.39 7.75
CA VAL A 433 -4.02 -0.20 9.20
C VAL A 433 -5.31 -0.64 9.90
N GLY A 434 -5.20 -1.38 10.99
CA GLY A 434 -6.36 -1.82 11.76
C GLY A 434 -7.10 -3.02 11.16
N ALA A 435 -6.48 -3.79 10.28
CA ALA A 435 -7.11 -4.96 9.64
C ALA A 435 -7.61 -6.00 10.66
N GLU A 436 -6.96 -6.06 11.82
CA GLU A 436 -7.32 -6.86 13.00
C GLU A 436 -8.71 -6.55 13.58
N HIS A 437 -9.27 -5.36 13.30
CA HIS A 437 -10.62 -5.00 13.73
C HIS A 437 -11.72 -5.66 12.87
N LEU A 438 -11.36 -6.24 11.72
CA LEU A 438 -12.30 -6.96 10.88
C LEU A 438 -12.60 -8.34 11.47
N PRO A 439 -13.87 -8.69 11.72
CA PRO A 439 -14.18 -9.99 12.28
C PRO A 439 -13.96 -11.11 11.26
N ALA A 440 -13.22 -12.14 11.67
CA ALA A 440 -12.96 -13.33 10.86
C ALA A 440 -14.26 -14.10 10.50
N ARG A 441 -15.29 -14.03 11.37
CA ARG A 441 -16.61 -14.67 11.19
C ARG A 441 -17.72 -13.74 11.69
N GLY A 442 -18.95 -13.91 11.19
CA GLY A 442 -20.11 -13.08 11.58
C GLY A 442 -20.28 -11.81 10.72
N GLY A 443 -21.40 -11.11 10.88
CA GLY A 443 -21.72 -9.92 10.08
C GLY A 443 -20.98 -8.67 10.57
N ALA A 444 -20.66 -7.75 9.68
CA ALA A 444 -20.07 -6.45 10.05
C ALA A 444 -20.46 -5.35 9.06
N LEU A 445 -20.75 -4.16 9.58
CA LEU A 445 -21.05 -2.99 8.75
C LEU A 445 -19.82 -2.07 8.67
N LEU A 446 -19.20 -1.99 7.50
CA LEU A 446 -18.14 -1.04 7.21
C LEU A 446 -18.74 0.32 6.85
N VAL A 447 -18.33 1.38 7.53
CA VAL A 447 -18.81 2.75 7.30
C VAL A 447 -17.64 3.62 6.85
N ALA A 448 -17.59 3.90 5.55
CA ALA A 448 -16.45 4.58 4.91
C ALA A 448 -16.78 6.01 4.43
N ASN A 449 -15.77 6.87 4.37
CA ASN A 449 -15.81 8.12 3.59
C ASN A 449 -15.81 7.84 2.08
N HIS A 450 -16.28 8.78 1.26
CA HIS A 450 -16.44 8.61 -0.18
C HIS A 450 -15.75 9.69 -1.02
N VAL A 451 -14.59 9.33 -1.58
CA VAL A 451 -13.64 10.24 -2.21
C VAL A 451 -13.51 10.01 -3.72
N SER A 452 -13.72 8.79 -4.21
CA SER A 452 -13.56 8.46 -5.63
C SER A 452 -14.48 7.32 -6.11
N LEU A 453 -14.55 7.16 -7.43
CA LEU A 453 -15.31 6.06 -8.05
C LEU A 453 -14.73 4.67 -7.74
N VAL A 454 -13.47 4.59 -7.33
CA VAL A 454 -12.73 3.33 -7.13
C VAL A 454 -12.46 3.02 -5.67
N ASP A 455 -13.11 3.73 -4.74
CA ASP A 455 -12.97 3.51 -3.29
C ASP A 455 -13.21 2.04 -2.90
N TRP A 456 -14.18 1.40 -3.56
CA TRP A 456 -14.51 -0.01 -3.37
C TRP A 456 -13.36 -0.96 -3.76
N LEU A 457 -12.49 -0.60 -4.71
CA LEU A 457 -11.32 -1.43 -5.08
C LEU A 457 -10.35 -1.55 -3.90
N PHE A 458 -10.12 -0.46 -3.18
CA PHE A 458 -9.23 -0.45 -2.01
C PHE A 458 -9.80 -1.29 -0.87
N LEU A 459 -11.12 -1.28 -0.70
CA LEU A 459 -11.80 -2.10 0.30
C LEU A 459 -11.78 -3.59 -0.05
N VAL A 460 -12.08 -3.96 -1.30
CA VAL A 460 -12.04 -5.36 -1.77
C VAL A 460 -10.63 -5.93 -1.71
N SER A 461 -9.61 -5.13 -2.01
CA SER A 461 -8.21 -5.57 -1.96
C SER A 461 -7.67 -5.74 -0.53
N SER A 462 -8.27 -5.05 0.44
CA SER A 462 -7.85 -5.04 1.84
C SER A 462 -8.64 -5.99 2.74
N CYS A 463 -9.85 -6.39 2.35
CA CYS A 463 -10.68 -7.32 3.11
C CYS A 463 -10.56 -8.74 2.56
N GLU A 464 -10.43 -9.71 3.46
CA GLU A 464 -10.35 -11.13 3.08
C GLU A 464 -11.71 -11.69 2.67
N ARG A 465 -12.77 -11.16 3.30
CA ARG A 465 -14.15 -11.60 3.13
C ARG A 465 -14.83 -10.80 2.01
N PRO A 466 -15.71 -11.43 1.21
CA PRO A 466 -16.50 -10.71 0.21
C PRO A 466 -17.29 -9.57 0.87
N ILE A 467 -17.14 -8.36 0.33
CA ILE A 467 -17.88 -7.18 0.79
C ILE A 467 -19.06 -6.94 -0.16
N ARG A 468 -20.25 -6.78 0.41
CA ARG A 468 -21.44 -6.30 -0.31
C ARG A 468 -21.50 -4.79 -0.27
N PHE A 469 -21.35 -4.14 -1.42
CA PHE A 469 -21.40 -2.68 -1.54
C PHE A 469 -22.79 -2.20 -1.94
N LEU A 470 -23.24 -1.10 -1.36
CA LEU A 470 -24.40 -0.38 -1.86
C LEU A 470 -23.94 0.51 -3.03
N VAL A 471 -24.52 0.31 -4.21
CA VAL A 471 -24.09 0.96 -5.47
C VAL A 471 -25.29 1.57 -6.16
N ASP A 472 -25.15 2.80 -6.67
CA ASP A 472 -26.21 3.47 -7.43
C ASP A 472 -26.66 2.63 -8.65
N SER A 473 -27.98 2.54 -8.84
CA SER A 473 -28.62 1.68 -9.84
C SER A 473 -28.19 2.06 -11.27
N GLY A 474 -27.92 3.34 -11.52
CA GLY A 474 -27.40 3.83 -12.80
C GLY A 474 -26.03 3.25 -13.16
N TYR A 475 -25.17 2.95 -12.18
CA TYR A 475 -23.90 2.25 -12.42
C TYR A 475 -24.10 0.74 -12.51
N TYR A 476 -24.98 0.18 -11.68
CA TYR A 476 -25.25 -1.27 -11.64
C TYR A 476 -25.76 -1.81 -12.98
N HIS A 477 -26.61 -1.06 -13.68
CA HIS A 477 -27.24 -1.50 -14.93
C HIS A 477 -26.42 -1.24 -16.21
N LYS A 478 -25.24 -0.61 -16.14
CA LYS A 478 -24.39 -0.41 -17.32
C LYS A 478 -23.91 -1.75 -17.88
N ALA A 479 -24.07 -1.96 -19.19
CA ALA A 479 -23.80 -3.25 -19.84
C ALA A 479 -22.39 -3.82 -19.53
N LEU A 480 -21.38 -2.96 -19.50
CA LEU A 480 -19.99 -3.36 -19.21
C LEU A 480 -19.74 -3.68 -17.72
N LEU A 481 -20.46 -3.02 -16.80
CA LEU A 481 -20.23 -3.16 -15.35
C LEU A 481 -21.13 -4.21 -14.71
N ARG A 482 -22.32 -4.46 -15.26
CA ARG A 482 -23.31 -5.40 -14.74
C ARG A 482 -22.75 -6.80 -14.41
N PRO A 483 -21.94 -7.47 -15.27
CA PRO A 483 -21.41 -8.79 -14.93
C PRO A 483 -20.45 -8.74 -13.72
N VAL A 484 -19.63 -7.69 -13.62
CA VAL A 484 -18.71 -7.48 -12.48
C VAL A 484 -19.50 -7.18 -11.20
N MET A 485 -20.50 -6.30 -11.28
CA MET A 485 -21.35 -5.92 -10.14
C MET A 485 -22.15 -7.11 -9.59
N LYS A 486 -22.65 -7.98 -10.48
CA LYS A 486 -23.30 -9.24 -10.09
C LYS A 486 -22.31 -10.22 -9.46
N ALA A 487 -21.09 -10.31 -10.00
CA ALA A 487 -20.06 -11.19 -9.47
C ALA A 487 -19.64 -10.80 -8.04
N ILE A 488 -19.49 -9.50 -7.74
CA ILE A 488 -19.17 -9.02 -6.39
C ILE A 488 -20.38 -8.97 -5.44
N GLY A 489 -21.60 -9.13 -5.98
CA GLY A 489 -22.86 -9.04 -5.24
C GLY A 489 -23.15 -7.63 -4.71
N ALA A 490 -22.96 -6.62 -5.55
CA ALA A 490 -23.37 -5.26 -5.22
C ALA A 490 -24.90 -5.17 -5.01
N ILE A 491 -25.32 -4.36 -4.05
CA ILE A 491 -26.71 -4.08 -3.71
C ILE A 491 -27.11 -2.78 -4.43
N PRO A 492 -27.97 -2.82 -5.47
CA PRO A 492 -28.38 -1.62 -6.18
C PRO A 492 -29.24 -0.71 -5.29
N ILE A 493 -28.94 0.59 -5.30
CA ILE A 493 -29.69 1.63 -4.60
C ILE A 493 -30.16 2.67 -5.61
N SER A 494 -31.41 3.12 -5.50
CA SER A 494 -31.99 4.13 -6.38
C SER A 494 -32.41 5.32 -5.54
N ALA A 495 -31.81 6.49 -5.79
CA ALA A 495 -32.12 7.71 -5.06
C ALA A 495 -33.51 8.29 -5.41
N GLY A 496 -34.07 7.89 -6.56
CA GLY A 496 -35.34 8.44 -7.08
C GLY A 496 -36.61 7.83 -6.48
N SER A 497 -36.54 6.69 -5.78
CA SER A 497 -37.74 6.06 -5.18
C SER A 497 -37.52 5.64 -3.72
N PRO A 498 -38.28 6.19 -2.75
CA PRO A 498 -38.17 5.84 -1.34
C PRO A 498 -38.39 4.34 -1.06
N ARG A 499 -39.22 3.68 -1.87
CA ARG A 499 -39.50 2.24 -1.76
C ARG A 499 -38.29 1.39 -2.12
N GLU A 500 -37.56 1.70 -3.18
CA GLU A 500 -36.36 0.93 -3.56
C GLU A 500 -35.22 1.17 -2.58
N LEU A 501 -35.06 2.40 -2.10
CA LEU A 501 -34.12 2.72 -1.03
C LEU A 501 -34.38 1.85 0.21
N MET A 502 -35.64 1.75 0.65
CA MET A 502 -36.05 0.90 1.78
C MET A 502 -35.77 -0.58 1.54
N ARG A 503 -36.02 -1.10 0.33
CA ARG A 503 -35.67 -2.49 -0.02
C ARG A 503 -34.17 -2.73 0.07
N ALA A 504 -33.35 -1.82 -0.47
CA ALA A 504 -31.89 -1.95 -0.43
C ALA A 504 -31.36 -1.96 1.01
N MET A 505 -31.87 -1.09 1.90
CA MET A 505 -31.49 -1.09 3.32
C MET A 505 -31.89 -2.41 4.01
N LYS A 506 -33.08 -2.94 3.72
CA LYS A 506 -33.55 -4.23 4.28
C LYS A 506 -32.69 -5.40 3.80
N SER A 507 -32.37 -5.46 2.50
CA SER A 507 -31.48 -6.47 1.93
C SER A 507 -30.08 -6.41 2.57
N ALA A 508 -29.53 -5.20 2.74
CA ALA A 508 -28.26 -5.01 3.45
C ALA A 508 -28.31 -5.57 4.87
N GLY A 509 -29.38 -5.29 5.62
CA GLY A 509 -29.60 -5.88 6.94
C GLY A 509 -29.68 -7.41 6.93
N GLN A 510 -30.34 -8.01 5.94
CA GLN A 510 -30.42 -9.48 5.80
C GLN A 510 -29.04 -10.11 5.54
N TYR A 511 -28.19 -9.49 4.73
CA TYR A 511 -26.82 -9.98 4.51
C TYR A 511 -25.98 -9.91 5.79
N LEU A 512 -26.13 -8.85 6.58
CA LEU A 512 -25.49 -8.76 7.90
C LEU A 512 -25.93 -9.91 8.82
N HIS A 513 -27.23 -10.21 8.88
CA HIS A 513 -27.77 -11.32 9.65
C HIS A 513 -27.28 -12.70 9.15
N GLN A 514 -27.05 -12.86 7.85
CA GLN A 514 -26.43 -14.07 7.26
C GLN A 514 -24.93 -14.19 7.57
N GLY A 515 -24.39 -13.22 8.30
CA GLY A 515 -22.98 -13.18 8.66
C GLY A 515 -22.10 -12.66 7.55
N GLU A 516 -22.60 -11.91 6.56
CA GLU A 516 -21.77 -11.28 5.52
C GLU A 516 -21.29 -9.88 5.91
N VAL A 517 -20.23 -9.39 5.25
CA VAL A 517 -19.72 -8.02 5.44
C VAL A 517 -20.40 -7.09 4.46
N VAL A 518 -21.00 -6.01 4.96
CA VAL A 518 -21.65 -4.97 4.15
C VAL A 518 -20.88 -3.67 4.29
N CYS A 519 -20.67 -2.96 3.19
CA CYS A 519 -20.04 -1.64 3.20
C CYS A 519 -20.97 -0.57 2.68
N ILE A 520 -21.08 0.53 3.43
CA ILE A 520 -21.78 1.74 3.04
C ILE A 520 -20.82 2.93 3.03
N PHE A 521 -20.87 3.69 1.93
CA PHE A 521 -20.27 5.01 1.83
C PHE A 521 -21.24 6.02 2.44
N ALA A 522 -21.05 6.36 3.71
CA ALA A 522 -22.08 7.06 4.50
C ALA A 522 -22.39 8.48 4.03
N GLU A 523 -21.49 9.11 3.27
CA GLU A 523 -21.69 10.41 2.63
C GLU A 523 -22.82 10.39 1.57
N GLY A 524 -23.10 9.21 0.99
CA GLY A 524 -24.12 9.00 -0.04
C GLY A 524 -23.72 9.50 -1.44
N GLU A 525 -22.72 10.37 -1.53
CA GLU A 525 -22.18 10.90 -2.78
C GLU A 525 -20.66 11.05 -2.68
N ILE A 526 -19.99 11.08 -3.83
CA ILE A 526 -18.56 11.39 -3.91
C ILE A 526 -18.35 12.88 -3.63
N THR A 527 -17.45 13.20 -2.70
CA THR A 527 -17.09 14.59 -2.40
C THR A 527 -16.56 15.32 -3.64
N ARG A 528 -17.02 16.56 -3.85
CA ARG A 528 -16.54 17.48 -4.90
C ARG A 528 -15.67 18.60 -4.35
N THR A 529 -15.67 18.79 -3.04
CA THR A 529 -14.93 19.83 -2.32
C THR A 529 -13.68 19.28 -1.62
N GLY A 530 -13.48 17.96 -1.64
CA GLY A 530 -12.35 17.29 -0.97
C GLY A 530 -12.54 17.15 0.53
N ARG A 531 -13.74 17.47 1.03
CA ARG A 531 -14.13 17.36 2.43
C ARG A 531 -14.96 16.11 2.67
N MET A 532 -14.97 15.66 3.92
CA MET A 532 -15.93 14.66 4.36
C MET A 532 -17.30 15.30 4.48
N LEU A 533 -18.24 14.85 3.65
CA LEU A 533 -19.62 15.27 3.66
C LEU A 533 -20.37 14.74 4.89
N PRO A 534 -21.56 15.29 5.19
CA PRO A 534 -22.46 14.75 6.21
C PRO A 534 -22.80 13.29 6.00
N PHE A 535 -22.84 12.51 7.09
CA PHE A 535 -23.24 11.10 7.04
C PHE A 535 -24.76 10.99 7.03
N ARG A 536 -25.30 10.20 6.09
CA ARG A 536 -26.75 10.04 5.91
C ARG A 536 -27.33 9.14 7.00
N ARG A 537 -28.48 9.54 7.55
CA ARG A 537 -29.25 8.74 8.53
C ARG A 537 -29.75 7.39 8.00
N GLY A 538 -29.59 7.09 6.71
CA GLY A 538 -29.91 5.78 6.14
C GLY A 538 -29.17 4.62 6.81
N LEU A 539 -27.97 4.87 7.35
CA LEU A 539 -27.17 3.84 8.02
C LEU A 539 -27.86 3.24 9.26
N THR A 540 -28.61 4.04 10.03
CA THR A 540 -29.30 3.54 11.24
C THR A 540 -30.43 2.56 10.88
N ARG A 541 -30.97 2.66 9.66
CA ARG A 541 -31.99 1.71 9.17
C ARG A 541 -31.42 0.34 8.84
N ILE A 542 -30.17 0.26 8.40
CA ILE A 542 -29.48 -1.02 8.11
C ILE A 542 -29.23 -1.78 9.43
N LEU A 543 -28.85 -1.05 10.48
CA LEU A 543 -28.54 -1.60 11.80
C LEU A 543 -29.78 -1.98 12.62
N LYS A 544 -30.96 -1.45 12.27
CA LYS A 544 -32.20 -1.75 12.99
C LYS A 544 -32.52 -3.26 12.93
N GLY A 545 -32.43 -3.93 14.07
CA GLY A 545 -32.67 -5.37 14.20
C GLY A 545 -31.44 -6.26 13.91
N ASN A 546 -30.26 -5.67 13.71
CA ASN A 546 -29.00 -6.40 13.55
C ASN A 546 -28.02 -5.97 14.64
N ASP A 547 -27.65 -6.89 15.53
CA ASP A 547 -26.61 -6.66 16.53
C ASP A 547 -25.24 -7.04 15.94
N VAL A 548 -24.72 -6.18 15.07
CA VAL A 548 -23.43 -6.38 14.38
C VAL A 548 -22.49 -5.20 14.65
N PRO A 549 -21.17 -5.45 14.74
CA PRO A 549 -20.20 -4.38 14.91
C PRO A 549 -20.20 -3.41 13.71
N VAL A 550 -20.14 -2.12 14.01
CA VAL A 550 -19.92 -1.05 13.03
C VAL A 550 -18.44 -0.71 13.02
N ILE A 551 -17.78 -0.81 11.87
CA ILE A 551 -16.35 -0.55 11.73
C ILE A 551 -16.19 0.76 10.93
N PRO A 552 -15.75 1.85 11.57
CA PRO A 552 -15.41 3.09 10.87
C PRO A 552 -14.22 2.85 9.94
N VAL A 553 -14.27 3.37 8.72
CA VAL A 553 -13.22 3.21 7.72
C VAL A 553 -12.85 4.56 7.10
N HIS A 554 -11.55 4.82 7.00
CA HIS A 554 -11.03 6.03 6.36
C HIS A 554 -10.10 5.69 5.19
N LEU A 555 -10.39 6.30 4.03
CA LEU A 555 -9.62 6.27 2.80
C LEU A 555 -8.80 7.56 2.65
N ASP A 556 -7.48 7.42 2.76
CA ASP A 556 -6.51 8.51 2.75
C ASP A 556 -5.80 8.66 1.39
N GLN A 557 -5.48 9.89 0.97
CA GLN A 557 -4.73 10.23 -0.27
C GLN A 557 -5.39 9.82 -1.60
N VAL A 558 -6.66 9.40 -1.55
CA VAL A 558 -7.48 9.14 -2.73
C VAL A 558 -7.87 10.45 -3.45
N TRP A 559 -8.01 11.56 -2.72
CA TRP A 559 -8.32 12.88 -3.29
C TRP A 559 -7.19 13.39 -4.19
N GLY A 560 -7.51 13.77 -5.42
CA GLY A 560 -6.52 14.08 -6.45
C GLY A 560 -6.06 12.87 -7.27
N SER A 561 -6.61 11.69 -7.05
CA SER A 561 -6.46 10.56 -7.96
C SER A 561 -7.24 10.80 -9.27
N PRO A 562 -6.92 10.07 -10.36
CA PRO A 562 -7.62 10.17 -11.64
C PRO A 562 -9.13 9.93 -11.54
N PHE A 563 -9.54 9.16 -10.53
CA PHE A 563 -10.92 8.76 -10.29
C PHE A 563 -11.63 9.65 -9.26
N SER A 564 -10.93 10.64 -8.69
CA SER A 564 -11.52 11.69 -7.87
C SER A 564 -11.95 12.88 -8.73
N SER A 565 -12.76 13.78 -8.17
CA SER A 565 -13.26 14.94 -8.91
C SER A 565 -12.31 16.14 -8.96
N LYS A 566 -11.17 16.08 -8.25
CA LYS A 566 -10.18 17.16 -8.24
C LYS A 566 -9.55 17.28 -9.64
N GLY A 567 -9.65 18.45 -10.28
CA GLY A 567 -8.94 18.74 -11.54
C GLY A 567 -9.68 18.43 -12.85
N GLY A 568 -11.00 18.22 -12.81
CA GLY A 568 -11.84 18.27 -14.03
C GLY A 568 -11.92 16.98 -14.86
N GLY A 569 -11.72 15.80 -14.24
CA GLY A 569 -12.08 14.51 -14.84
C GLY A 569 -10.95 13.48 -14.96
N PHE A 570 -11.33 12.29 -15.44
CA PHE A 570 -10.48 11.12 -15.68
C PHE A 570 -9.36 11.50 -16.68
N LEU A 571 -8.09 11.36 -16.28
CA LEU A 571 -6.84 11.71 -17.01
C LEU A 571 -6.30 13.14 -16.86
N ARG A 572 -7.13 14.20 -16.83
CA ARG A 572 -6.62 15.59 -16.67
C ARG A 572 -6.06 15.89 -15.27
N SER A 573 -6.49 15.12 -14.28
CA SER A 573 -6.04 15.20 -12.89
C SER A 573 -4.78 14.39 -12.61
N TRP A 574 -4.25 13.64 -13.58
CA TRP A 574 -3.08 12.79 -13.40
C TRP A 574 -1.78 13.60 -13.34
N ASN A 575 -1.33 13.96 -12.13
CA ASN A 575 -0.11 14.77 -11.94
C ASN A 575 0.85 14.22 -10.86
N GLY A 576 0.65 12.96 -10.41
CA GLY A 576 1.39 12.35 -9.31
C GLY A 576 2.25 11.14 -9.70
N PRO A 577 3.23 10.75 -8.85
CA PRO A 577 4.06 9.57 -9.08
C PRO A 577 3.26 8.26 -8.97
N LEU A 578 3.63 7.26 -9.77
CA LEU A 578 3.18 5.87 -9.69
C LEU A 578 4.21 5.00 -8.97
N PRO A 579 3.79 4.01 -8.15
CA PRO A 579 2.43 3.80 -7.64
C PRO A 579 2.06 4.85 -6.57
N ARG A 580 0.79 5.30 -6.58
CA ARG A 580 0.34 6.36 -5.66
C ARG A 580 0.10 5.79 -4.26
N PRO A 581 0.63 6.40 -3.18
CA PRO A 581 0.36 5.93 -1.83
C PRO A 581 -1.10 6.15 -1.45
N ILE A 582 -1.72 5.11 -0.87
CA ILE A 582 -3.06 5.16 -0.27
C ILE A 582 -2.97 4.48 1.08
N THR A 583 -3.58 5.10 2.09
CA THR A 583 -3.74 4.47 3.42
C THR A 583 -5.21 4.16 3.64
N LEU A 584 -5.51 2.90 3.92
CA LEU A 584 -6.83 2.46 4.36
C LEU A 584 -6.76 2.13 5.85
N SER A 585 -7.58 2.81 6.65
CA SER A 585 -7.59 2.64 8.10
C SER A 585 -8.93 2.10 8.56
N PHE A 586 -8.93 0.97 9.27
CA PHE A 586 -10.08 0.38 9.93
C PHE A 586 -10.04 0.72 11.43
N GLY A 587 -11.07 1.41 11.92
CA GLY A 587 -11.19 1.79 13.32
C GLY A 587 -11.67 0.65 14.22
N ALA A 588 -11.61 0.88 15.52
CA ALA A 588 -12.14 -0.05 16.50
C ALA A 588 -13.65 -0.28 16.28
N PRO A 589 -14.15 -1.50 16.56
CA PRO A 589 -15.58 -1.81 16.40
C PRO A 589 -16.43 -0.97 17.35
N LEU A 590 -17.48 -0.35 16.82
CA LEU A 590 -18.50 0.37 17.57
C LEU A 590 -19.77 -0.49 17.67
N PRO A 591 -20.57 -0.33 18.75
CA PRO A 591 -21.85 -1.01 18.87
C PRO A 591 -22.84 -0.56 17.80
N ALA A 592 -23.81 -1.41 17.45
CA ALA A 592 -24.85 -1.10 16.47
C ALA A 592 -25.73 0.11 16.87
N SER A 593 -25.75 0.47 18.16
CA SER A 593 -26.46 1.61 18.72
C SER A 593 -25.69 2.94 18.64
N ALA A 594 -24.44 2.94 18.15
CA ALA A 594 -23.60 4.14 18.10
C ALA A 594 -24.25 5.26 17.28
N PRO A 595 -24.33 6.50 17.80
CA PRO A 595 -24.83 7.65 17.05
C PRO A 595 -24.02 7.92 15.77
N VAL A 596 -24.70 8.38 14.71
CA VAL A 596 -24.06 8.72 13.42
C VAL A 596 -22.93 9.73 13.57
N ALA A 597 -23.10 10.72 14.46
CA ALA A 597 -22.11 11.74 14.74
C ALA A 597 -20.84 11.16 15.38
N GLU A 598 -20.99 10.14 16.25
CA GLU A 598 -19.85 9.44 16.86
C GLU A 598 -19.08 8.63 15.82
N ILE A 599 -19.78 7.88 14.95
CA ILE A 599 -19.14 7.13 13.86
C ILE A 599 -18.34 8.08 12.97
N ARG A 600 -18.93 9.23 12.60
CA ARG A 600 -18.25 10.26 11.80
C ARG A 600 -17.02 10.84 12.52
N ALA A 601 -17.11 11.11 13.81
CA ALA A 601 -15.98 11.57 14.62
C ALA A 601 -14.84 10.54 14.65
N GLN A 602 -15.16 9.24 14.74
CA GLN A 602 -14.16 8.17 14.64
C GLN A 602 -13.49 8.14 13.27
N VAL A 603 -14.24 8.29 12.17
CA VAL A 603 -13.62 8.40 10.83
C VAL A 603 -12.70 9.62 10.74
N LYS A 604 -13.01 10.74 11.41
CA LYS A 604 -12.12 11.90 11.50
C LYS A 604 -10.86 11.66 12.33
N LEU A 605 -10.93 10.88 13.41
CA LEU A 605 -9.75 10.45 14.15
C LEU A 605 -8.86 9.51 13.31
N LEU A 606 -9.46 8.65 12.49
CA LEU A 606 -8.72 7.83 11.54
C LEU A 606 -8.03 8.67 10.46
N GLU A 607 -8.66 9.77 10.01
CA GLU A 607 -8.04 10.73 9.09
C GLU A 607 -6.81 11.41 9.72
N GLU A 608 -6.92 11.84 10.98
CA GLU A 608 -5.80 12.41 11.75
C GLU A 608 -4.64 11.41 11.88
N ALA A 609 -4.94 10.18 12.30
CA ALA A 609 -3.96 9.12 12.43
C ALA A 609 -3.28 8.77 11.09
N ALA A 610 -4.06 8.70 10.00
CA ALA A 610 -3.52 8.46 8.67
C ALA A 610 -2.57 9.58 8.21
N TRP A 611 -2.80 10.83 8.64
CA TRP A 611 -1.92 11.95 8.32
C TRP A 611 -0.55 11.85 8.99
N ARG A 612 -0.48 11.34 10.23
CA ARG A 612 0.82 11.06 10.90
C ARG A 612 1.67 10.09 10.08
N LEU A 613 1.04 9.10 9.46
CA LEU A 613 1.74 8.15 8.57
C LEU A 613 2.23 8.79 7.26
N ARG A 614 1.66 9.94 6.85
CA ARG A 614 2.17 10.72 5.71
C ARG A 614 3.44 11.46 6.07
N GLN A 615 3.54 11.97 7.30
CA GLN A 615 4.65 12.80 7.78
C GLN A 615 6.01 12.12 7.58
N GLU A 616 6.09 10.80 7.83
CA GLU A 616 7.30 9.99 7.61
C GLU A 616 7.91 10.11 6.20
N ARG A 617 7.09 10.45 5.20
CA ARG A 617 7.48 10.49 3.78
C ARG A 617 7.51 11.91 3.22
N ARG A 618 7.09 12.91 4.00
CA ARG A 618 7.04 14.31 3.57
C ARG A 618 8.42 14.94 3.68
N PRO A 619 8.88 15.68 2.67
CA PRO A 619 10.13 16.40 2.74
C PRO A 619 9.95 17.74 3.48
N PRO A 620 11.04 18.38 3.96
CA PRO A 620 10.99 19.75 4.45
C PRO A 620 10.43 20.75 3.42
N LEU A 621 9.83 21.85 3.87
CA LEU A 621 9.20 22.88 3.02
C LEU A 621 10.07 23.33 1.83
N HIS A 622 11.33 23.69 2.08
CA HIS A 622 12.23 24.17 1.03
C HIS A 622 12.51 23.11 -0.05
N HIS A 623 12.36 21.81 0.22
CA HIS A 623 12.47 20.77 -0.81
C HIS A 623 11.29 20.85 -1.78
N THR A 624 10.08 21.04 -1.26
CA THR A 624 8.86 21.18 -2.06
C THR A 624 8.97 22.42 -2.93
N LEU A 625 9.31 23.57 -2.34
CA LEU A 625 9.64 24.81 -3.05
C LEU A 625 10.63 24.57 -4.20
N VAL A 626 11.78 23.93 -3.94
CA VAL A 626 12.81 23.70 -4.97
C VAL A 626 12.26 22.86 -6.12
N ARG A 627 11.49 21.80 -5.83
CA ARG A 627 10.87 20.96 -6.88
C ARG A 627 9.85 21.75 -7.70
N VAL A 628 8.99 22.53 -7.04
CA VAL A 628 7.98 23.37 -7.69
C VAL A 628 8.65 24.41 -8.58
N CYS A 629 9.69 25.07 -8.08
CA CYS A 629 10.41 26.10 -8.81
C CYS A 629 11.17 25.54 -10.02
N ARG A 630 11.78 24.35 -9.89
CA ARG A 630 12.49 23.67 -11.00
C ARG A 630 11.57 23.18 -12.10
N ARG A 631 10.32 22.81 -11.79
CA ARG A 631 9.35 22.40 -12.81
C ARG A 631 8.96 23.54 -13.76
N ARG A 632 8.97 24.79 -13.27
CA ARG A 632 8.61 25.99 -14.04
C ARG A 632 9.50 27.19 -13.67
N PRO A 633 10.80 27.16 -14.02
CA PRO A 633 11.79 28.11 -13.51
C PRO A 633 11.52 29.57 -13.93
N PHE A 634 10.84 29.78 -15.06
CA PHE A 634 10.55 31.11 -15.59
C PHE A 634 9.21 31.70 -15.13
N ARG A 635 8.40 30.96 -14.36
CA ARG A 635 7.13 31.44 -13.83
C ARG A 635 7.38 32.52 -12.77
N MET A 636 6.59 33.60 -12.79
CA MET A 636 6.61 34.62 -11.72
C MET A 636 6.25 33.98 -10.38
N ALA A 637 7.08 34.15 -9.37
CA ALA A 637 6.88 33.56 -8.06
C ALA A 637 6.54 34.61 -7.00
N ILE A 638 7.33 35.68 -6.93
CA ILE A 638 7.15 36.75 -5.94
C ILE A 638 7.33 38.10 -6.62
N ALA A 639 6.43 39.03 -6.33
CA ALA A 639 6.54 40.44 -6.67
C ALA A 639 6.25 41.30 -5.44
N ASP A 640 6.66 42.57 -5.44
CA ASP A 640 6.27 43.53 -4.42
C ASP A 640 5.84 44.89 -5.00
N SER A 641 5.17 45.69 -4.18
CA SER A 641 4.74 47.04 -4.53
C SER A 641 5.90 48.02 -4.79
N GLY A 642 7.13 47.65 -4.39
CA GLY A 642 8.36 48.38 -4.73
C GLY A 642 8.82 48.16 -6.17
N GLY A 643 8.11 47.33 -6.95
CA GLY A 643 8.40 47.06 -8.36
C GLY A 643 9.31 45.87 -8.58
N LYS A 644 9.83 45.23 -7.52
CA LYS A 644 10.70 44.06 -7.65
C LYS A 644 9.88 42.83 -8.03
N ARG A 645 10.40 42.05 -8.99
CA ARG A 645 9.77 40.80 -9.46
C ARG A 645 10.80 39.72 -9.64
N ILE A 646 10.51 38.54 -9.12
CA ILE A 646 11.38 37.37 -9.25
C ILE A 646 10.61 36.14 -9.72
N ARG A 647 11.29 35.36 -10.57
CA ARG A 647 10.82 34.09 -11.11
C ARG A 647 11.18 32.93 -10.19
N CYS A 648 10.52 31.80 -10.34
CA CYS A 648 10.76 30.58 -9.55
C CYS A 648 12.24 30.18 -9.45
N GLY A 649 12.98 30.15 -10.58
CA GLY A 649 14.40 29.82 -10.57
C GLY A 649 15.24 30.84 -9.80
N GLN A 650 14.82 32.11 -9.81
CA GLN A 650 15.46 33.19 -9.08
C GLN A 650 15.14 33.16 -7.57
N VAL A 651 14.02 32.56 -7.15
CA VAL A 651 13.71 32.36 -5.71
C VAL A 651 14.75 31.45 -5.08
N VAL A 652 14.97 30.26 -5.65
CA VAL A 652 15.93 29.30 -5.11
C VAL A 652 17.36 29.83 -5.21
N ALA A 653 17.72 30.43 -6.35
CA ALA A 653 19.05 31.02 -6.55
C ALA A 653 19.31 32.20 -5.60
N GLY A 654 18.32 33.08 -5.43
CA GLY A 654 18.38 34.23 -4.55
C GLY A 654 18.48 33.82 -3.08
N ALA A 655 17.70 32.83 -2.66
CA ALA A 655 17.77 32.31 -1.30
C ALA A 655 19.10 31.59 -1.02
N LEU A 656 19.63 30.81 -1.97
CA LEU A 656 20.96 30.21 -1.86
C LEU A 656 22.06 31.27 -1.73
N LEU A 657 22.01 32.29 -2.59
CA LEU A 657 22.98 33.38 -2.56
C LEU A 657 22.90 34.15 -1.23
N LEU A 658 21.69 34.49 -0.80
CA LEU A 658 21.43 35.22 0.43
C LEU A 658 21.92 34.42 1.64
N ALA A 659 21.60 33.13 1.71
CA ALA A 659 22.12 32.25 2.74
C ALA A 659 23.66 32.35 2.77
N ARG A 660 24.33 32.14 1.63
CA ARG A 660 25.81 32.15 1.56
C ARG A 660 26.43 33.45 2.06
N ARG A 661 25.83 34.60 1.74
CA ARG A 661 26.31 35.91 2.21
C ARG A 661 26.02 36.14 3.70
N LEU A 662 24.95 35.55 4.23
CA LEU A 662 24.62 35.58 5.66
C LEU A 662 25.38 34.54 6.49
N ARG A 663 26.20 33.69 5.88
CA ARG A 663 26.95 32.62 6.56
C ARG A 663 27.73 33.13 7.77
N THR A 664 28.47 34.23 7.62
CA THR A 664 29.30 34.79 8.70
C THR A 664 28.44 35.31 9.85
N ALA A 665 27.35 36.01 9.53
CA ALA A 665 26.41 36.53 10.53
C ALA A 665 25.69 35.40 11.28
N TRP A 666 25.26 34.35 10.58
CA TRP A 666 24.52 33.22 11.15
C TRP A 666 25.42 32.10 11.68
N GLN A 667 26.74 32.29 11.72
CA GLN A 667 27.65 31.27 12.21
C GLN A 667 27.41 31.02 13.71
N GLY A 668 27.27 29.75 14.09
CA GLY A 668 27.03 29.35 15.49
C GLY A 668 25.64 29.66 16.04
N GLN A 669 24.70 30.20 15.24
CA GLN A 669 23.33 30.50 15.67
C GLN A 669 22.33 29.49 15.11
N GLU A 670 21.54 28.82 15.94
CA GLU A 670 20.46 27.93 15.46
C GLU A 670 19.21 28.71 15.03
N ARG A 671 18.91 29.79 15.76
CA ARG A 671 17.77 30.68 15.57
C ARG A 671 18.26 32.01 15.01
N VAL A 672 17.56 32.56 14.01
CA VAL A 672 17.96 33.82 13.34
C VAL A 672 16.81 34.81 13.32
N GLY A 673 17.09 36.06 13.72
CA GLY A 673 16.10 37.12 13.75
C GLY A 673 15.84 37.70 12.36
N ILE A 674 14.57 37.92 12.02
CA ILE A 674 14.15 38.59 10.79
C ILE A 674 13.17 39.70 11.17
N LEU A 675 13.47 40.94 10.79
CA LEU A 675 12.63 42.10 11.01
C LEU A 675 12.40 42.81 9.68
N LEU A 676 11.52 42.24 8.85
CA LEU A 676 11.22 42.73 7.52
C LEU A 676 9.71 42.70 7.25
N PRO A 677 9.14 43.71 6.57
CA PRO A 677 7.74 43.71 6.18
C PRO A 677 7.53 42.76 4.98
N PRO A 678 6.27 42.42 4.65
CA PRO A 678 5.95 41.60 3.48
C PRO A 678 6.53 42.19 2.17
N THR A 679 7.61 41.57 1.69
CA THR A 679 8.40 41.99 0.52
C THR A 679 9.09 40.78 -0.10
N VAL A 680 9.69 40.95 -1.29
CA VAL A 680 10.56 39.93 -1.89
C VAL A 680 11.76 39.61 -0.96
N GLY A 681 12.30 40.62 -0.28
CA GLY A 681 13.43 40.45 0.65
C GLY A 681 13.07 39.57 1.85
N CYS A 682 11.93 39.83 2.49
CA CYS A 682 11.45 39.04 3.63
C CYS A 682 11.22 37.57 3.23
N ALA A 683 10.55 37.35 2.10
CA ALA A 683 10.32 35.99 1.60
C ALA A 683 11.62 35.23 1.28
N LEU A 684 12.58 35.86 0.60
CA LEU A 684 13.87 35.24 0.31
C LEU A 684 14.67 34.93 1.59
N THR A 685 14.59 35.79 2.60
CA THR A 685 15.30 35.59 3.88
C THR A 685 14.73 34.40 4.64
N ASN A 686 13.41 34.25 4.68
CA ASN A 686 12.75 33.08 5.28
C ASN A 686 13.10 31.76 4.53
N VAL A 687 13.14 31.80 3.20
CA VAL A 687 13.58 30.63 2.41
C VAL A 687 15.07 30.32 2.61
N ALA A 688 15.92 31.35 2.74
CA ALA A 688 17.35 31.20 3.01
C ALA A 688 17.61 30.57 4.39
N ALA A 689 16.85 30.97 5.41
CA ALA A 689 16.90 30.35 6.74
C ALA A 689 16.54 28.86 6.66
N ALA A 690 15.43 28.51 6.01
CA ALA A 690 15.03 27.11 5.81
C ALA A 690 16.09 26.29 5.03
N LEU A 691 16.64 26.84 3.95
CA LEU A 691 17.69 26.17 3.14
C LEU A 691 19.00 25.93 3.92
N SER A 692 19.32 26.81 4.86
CA SER A 692 20.51 26.70 5.71
C SER A 692 20.27 25.91 7.00
N GLY A 693 19.06 25.38 7.21
CA GLY A 693 18.68 24.65 8.41
C GLY A 693 18.61 25.52 9.66
N ARG A 694 18.31 26.82 9.51
CA ARG A 694 18.13 27.78 10.60
C ARG A 694 16.65 27.99 10.90
N VAL A 695 16.33 28.19 12.17
CA VAL A 695 14.96 28.48 12.63
C VAL A 695 14.72 29.98 12.51
N SER A 696 13.74 30.38 11.70
CA SER A 696 13.43 31.80 11.51
C SER A 696 12.59 32.35 12.66
N VAL A 697 13.00 33.48 13.21
CA VAL A 697 12.25 34.22 14.24
C VAL A 697 11.89 35.58 13.66
N ASN A 698 10.69 35.64 13.09
CA ASN A 698 10.18 36.88 12.51
C ASN A 698 9.68 37.78 13.65
N LEU A 699 10.41 38.85 13.96
CA LEU A 699 10.12 39.74 15.08
C LEU A 699 8.94 40.67 14.75
N ASN A 700 8.05 40.82 15.72
CA ASN A 700 6.91 41.72 15.59
C ASN A 700 7.37 43.18 15.75
N TYR A 701 7.28 43.95 14.67
CA TYR A 701 7.63 45.37 14.66
C TYR A 701 6.49 46.32 15.06
N THR A 702 5.32 45.78 15.45
CA THR A 702 4.18 46.57 15.95
C THR A 702 4.08 46.56 17.48
N VAL A 703 5.01 45.90 18.18
CA VAL A 703 5.07 45.87 19.65
C VAL A 703 6.19 46.80 20.15
N GLY A 704 6.08 47.22 21.41
CA GLY A 704 7.12 48.02 22.05
C GLY A 704 8.45 47.29 22.23
N VAL A 705 9.52 48.06 22.43
CA VAL A 705 10.90 47.56 22.58
C VAL A 705 11.04 46.51 23.69
N ALA A 706 10.30 46.64 24.79
CA ALA A 706 10.34 45.69 25.90
C ALA A 706 9.84 44.27 25.49
N ALA A 707 8.71 44.19 24.80
CA ALA A 707 8.18 42.92 24.30
C ALA A 707 9.10 42.31 23.23
N MET A 708 9.66 43.15 22.36
CA MET A 708 10.65 42.71 21.38
C MET A 708 11.93 42.18 22.05
N ARG A 709 12.42 42.84 23.11
CA ARG A 709 13.58 42.40 23.90
C ARG A 709 13.33 41.05 24.58
N SER A 710 12.15 40.85 25.17
CA SER A 710 11.76 39.54 25.74
C SER A 710 11.79 38.44 24.68
N ALA A 711 11.25 38.70 23.48
CA ALA A 711 11.30 37.74 22.37
C ALA A 711 12.73 37.42 21.92
N VAL A 712 13.60 38.44 21.85
CA VAL A 712 15.02 38.32 21.51
C VAL A 712 15.77 37.45 22.52
N GLN A 713 15.52 37.67 23.82
CA GLN A 713 16.13 36.91 24.90
C GLN A 713 15.64 35.45 24.93
N GLN A 714 14.32 35.22 24.86
CA GLN A 714 13.75 33.87 24.81
C GLN A 714 14.24 33.06 23.60
N ALA A 715 14.43 33.71 22.45
CA ALA A 715 14.95 33.07 21.25
C ALA A 715 16.47 33.07 21.12
N GLU A 716 17.19 33.64 22.10
CA GLU A 716 18.66 33.76 22.12
C GLU A 716 19.23 34.36 20.83
N LEU A 717 18.55 35.38 20.28
CA LEU A 717 18.94 35.99 19.01
C LEU A 717 20.18 36.87 19.21
N ARG A 718 21.22 36.66 18.39
CA ARG A 718 22.40 37.54 18.35
C ARG A 718 22.36 38.49 17.17
N THR A 719 21.76 38.06 16.06
CA THR A 719 21.66 38.86 14.83
C THR A 719 20.22 39.03 14.38
N VAL A 720 19.91 40.19 13.81
CA VAL A 720 18.64 40.46 13.13
C VAL A 720 18.88 40.94 11.70
N VAL A 721 18.22 40.31 10.72
CA VAL A 721 18.24 40.75 9.33
C VAL A 721 17.10 41.74 9.09
N THR A 722 17.41 42.93 8.60
CA THR A 722 16.44 43.99 8.33
C THR A 722 16.84 44.83 7.11
N SER A 723 16.12 45.92 6.83
CA SER A 723 16.36 46.84 5.71
C SER A 723 16.46 48.26 6.21
N LYS A 724 17.45 49.01 5.72
CA LYS A 724 17.65 50.42 6.11
C LYS A 724 16.41 51.26 5.80
N VAL A 725 15.87 51.09 4.59
CA VAL A 725 14.65 51.79 4.13
C VAL A 725 13.46 51.47 5.03
N PHE A 726 13.36 50.23 5.52
CA PHE A 726 12.27 49.86 6.42
C PHE A 726 12.42 50.47 7.81
N LEU A 727 13.61 50.41 8.42
CA LEU A 727 13.87 50.99 9.74
C LEU A 727 13.59 52.49 9.76
N GLU A 728 14.08 53.22 8.75
CA GLU A 728 13.87 54.67 8.64
C GLU A 728 12.39 55.02 8.46
N ARG A 729 11.65 54.27 7.63
CA ARG A 729 10.22 54.52 7.39
C ARG A 729 9.32 54.15 8.56
N ALA A 730 9.68 53.10 9.29
CA ALA A 730 8.86 52.57 10.37
C ALA A 730 9.18 53.20 11.74
N GLY A 731 10.30 53.91 11.87
CA GLY A 731 10.70 54.56 13.12
C GLY A 731 10.94 53.58 14.26
N ILE A 732 11.43 52.38 13.96
CA ILE A 732 11.57 51.29 14.94
C ILE A 732 12.93 51.39 15.64
N THR A 733 12.91 51.46 16.98
CA THR A 733 14.11 51.31 17.80
C THR A 733 14.35 49.83 18.11
N LEU A 734 15.55 49.33 17.80
CA LEU A 734 15.94 47.94 18.07
C LEU A 734 16.68 47.82 19.42
N PRO A 735 16.59 46.66 20.09
CA PRO A 735 17.44 46.36 21.24
C PRO A 735 18.93 46.47 20.89
N GLU A 736 19.71 47.17 21.71
CA GLU A 736 21.16 47.41 21.50
C GLU A 736 22.00 46.12 21.48
N GLU A 737 21.48 45.06 22.09
CA GLU A 737 22.10 43.74 22.18
C GLU A 737 22.18 43.01 20.81
N LEU A 738 21.40 43.46 19.81
CA LEU A 738 21.31 42.80 18.51
C LEU A 738 22.33 43.38 17.52
N THR A 739 23.08 42.49 16.88
CA THR A 739 23.84 42.84 15.68
C THR A 739 22.90 42.97 14.48
N VAL A 740 22.75 44.20 13.96
CA VAL A 740 21.87 44.49 12.82
C VAL A 740 22.58 44.19 11.51
N VAL A 741 21.96 43.36 10.67
CA VAL A 741 22.44 43.01 9.34
C VAL A 741 21.49 43.58 8.30
N LEU A 742 21.96 44.56 7.52
CA LEU A 742 21.17 45.22 6.49
C LEU A 742 21.17 44.42 5.19
N LEU A 743 19.99 44.15 4.64
CA LEU A 743 19.83 43.36 3.42
C LEU A 743 20.49 44.02 2.21
N GLU A 744 20.51 45.36 2.18
CA GLU A 744 21.18 46.15 1.16
C GLU A 744 22.69 45.88 1.12
N ASP A 745 23.34 45.81 2.28
CA ASP A 745 24.79 45.57 2.41
C ASP A 745 25.13 44.12 2.07
N VAL A 746 24.29 43.17 2.49
CA VAL A 746 24.46 41.75 2.19
C VAL A 746 24.38 41.47 0.68
N LEU A 747 23.51 42.18 -0.02
CA LEU A 747 23.35 42.10 -1.48
C LEU A 747 24.30 43.04 -2.24
N GLY A 748 24.99 43.94 -1.54
CA GLY A 748 26.04 44.80 -2.05
C GLY A 748 27.20 43.99 -2.64
N GLY A 749 27.70 44.42 -3.80
CA GLY A 749 28.86 43.79 -4.45
C GLY A 749 28.62 42.36 -4.98
N VAL A 750 27.37 41.91 -5.14
CA VAL A 750 27.09 40.63 -5.81
C VAL A 750 27.31 40.77 -7.32
N GLY A 751 28.42 40.21 -7.81
CA GLY A 751 28.76 40.17 -9.23
C GLY A 751 27.85 39.26 -10.07
N VAL A 752 27.87 39.44 -11.40
CA VAL A 752 27.07 38.65 -12.35
C VAL A 752 27.45 37.16 -12.28
N GLY A 753 28.74 36.85 -12.18
CA GLY A 753 29.24 35.47 -12.07
C GLY A 753 28.68 34.71 -10.86
N GLU A 754 28.57 35.37 -9.69
CA GLU A 754 27.96 34.77 -8.50
C GLU A 754 26.48 34.46 -8.71
N ARG A 755 25.73 35.36 -9.37
CA ARG A 755 24.30 35.17 -9.67
C ARG A 755 24.09 33.99 -10.63
N VAL A 756 24.91 33.91 -11.68
CA VAL A 756 24.87 32.81 -12.66
C VAL A 756 25.22 31.49 -11.97
N ALA A 757 26.28 31.46 -11.16
CA ALA A 757 26.67 30.27 -10.41
C ALA A 757 25.58 29.82 -9.41
N ALA A 758 24.94 30.76 -8.70
CA ALA A 758 23.82 30.46 -7.81
C ALA A 758 22.62 29.89 -8.58
N TRP A 759 22.32 30.43 -9.77
CA TRP A 759 21.26 29.93 -10.62
C TRP A 759 21.52 28.52 -11.16
N LEU A 760 22.73 28.27 -11.68
CA LEU A 760 23.14 26.95 -12.16
C LEU A 760 23.05 25.90 -11.03
N ARG A 761 23.57 26.23 -9.83
CA ARG A 761 23.44 25.37 -8.66
C ARG A 761 21.98 25.11 -8.30
N ALA A 762 21.18 26.18 -8.21
CA ALA A 762 19.77 26.11 -7.87
C ALA A 762 18.96 25.20 -8.81
N MET A 763 19.31 25.13 -10.10
CA MET A 763 18.60 24.30 -11.09
C MET A 763 19.13 22.88 -11.16
N LEU A 764 20.46 22.67 -11.03
CA LEU A 764 21.09 21.39 -11.37
C LEU A 764 21.42 20.51 -10.15
N LEU A 765 21.77 21.09 -9.00
CA LEU A 765 22.25 20.29 -7.87
C LEU A 765 21.12 19.51 -7.16
N PRO A 766 21.32 18.29 -6.67
CA PRO A 766 20.38 17.67 -5.73
C PRO A 766 20.12 18.57 -4.51
N VAL A 767 18.91 18.54 -3.94
CA VAL A 767 18.54 19.43 -2.82
C VAL A 767 19.51 19.32 -1.64
N ARG A 768 19.98 18.11 -1.33
CA ARG A 768 21.00 17.90 -0.27
C ARG A 768 22.32 18.64 -0.52
N MET A 769 22.71 18.80 -1.78
CA MET A 769 23.90 19.58 -2.14
C MET A 769 23.62 21.09 -2.10
N LEU A 770 22.38 21.52 -2.35
CA LEU A 770 21.99 22.92 -2.14
C LEU A 770 22.06 23.31 -0.67
N GLU A 771 21.57 22.45 0.23
CA GLU A 771 21.64 22.66 1.68
C GLU A 771 23.09 22.83 2.14
N ARG A 772 24.00 21.95 1.69
CA ARG A 772 25.44 22.09 1.95
C ARG A 772 26.02 23.37 1.35
N ALA A 773 25.61 23.74 0.14
CA ALA A 773 26.03 24.99 -0.49
C ALA A 773 25.50 26.23 0.24
N ALA A 774 24.37 26.09 0.94
CA ALA A 774 23.79 27.01 1.90
C ALA A 774 24.26 26.73 3.35
N PHE A 775 25.44 26.12 3.53
CA PHE A 775 26.13 25.88 4.81
C PHE A 775 25.30 25.21 5.91
N ALA A 776 24.26 24.45 5.54
CA ALA A 776 23.55 23.60 6.49
C ALA A 776 24.51 22.55 7.07
N ILE A 777 24.64 22.52 8.40
CA ILE A 777 25.56 21.61 9.12
C ILE A 777 25.06 20.17 9.03
N ARG A 778 23.74 19.99 9.14
CA ARG A 778 23.03 18.71 8.95
C ARG A 778 21.91 18.87 7.95
N ALA A 779 21.50 17.76 7.33
CA ALA A 779 20.34 17.77 6.44
C ALA A 779 19.06 18.01 7.27
N PRO A 780 18.32 19.11 7.03
CA PRO A 780 17.07 19.39 7.73
C PRO A 780 16.06 18.26 7.53
N GLN A 781 15.39 17.90 8.61
CA GLN A 781 14.30 16.93 8.62
C GLN A 781 12.94 17.64 8.69
N VAL A 782 11.89 16.95 8.28
CA VAL A 782 10.54 17.52 8.29
C VAL A 782 10.03 17.79 9.72
N THR A 783 10.57 17.09 10.71
CA THR A 783 10.25 17.26 12.13
C THR A 783 11.07 18.38 12.79
N ASP A 784 12.11 18.89 12.15
CA ASP A 784 12.91 19.99 12.71
C ASP A 784 12.08 21.29 12.78
N PRO A 785 12.29 22.12 13.82
CA PRO A 785 11.74 23.47 13.88
C PRO A 785 12.13 24.29 12.64
N VAL A 786 11.17 25.00 12.04
CA VAL A 786 11.42 25.91 10.93
C VAL A 786 11.23 27.36 11.34
N THR A 787 10.33 27.64 12.29
CA THR A 787 10.08 28.99 12.77
C THR A 787 9.64 29.01 14.22
N VAL A 788 9.90 30.14 14.89
CA VAL A 788 9.28 30.50 16.16
C VAL A 788 8.44 31.76 15.95
N ILE A 789 7.15 31.67 16.29
CA ILE A 789 6.20 32.77 16.19
C ILE A 789 5.84 33.24 17.60
N PHE A 790 6.15 34.49 17.92
CA PHE A 790 5.76 35.05 19.21
C PHE A 790 4.30 35.52 19.20
N SER A 791 3.48 34.90 20.06
CA SER A 791 2.10 35.34 20.31
C SER A 791 2.06 36.28 21.53
N SER A 792 1.14 37.25 21.52
CA SER A 792 0.88 38.11 22.67
C SER A 792 0.22 37.27 23.77
N GLY A 793 0.97 36.95 24.83
CA GLY A 793 0.45 36.20 25.97
C GLY A 793 -0.57 37.02 26.77
N SER A 794 -1.53 36.34 27.41
CA SER A 794 -2.49 36.94 28.34
C SER A 794 -1.82 37.62 29.55
N THR A 795 -0.57 37.25 29.85
CA THR A 795 0.27 37.76 30.95
C THR A 795 1.17 38.94 30.53
N GLY A 796 1.04 39.46 29.30
CA GLY A 796 1.83 40.59 28.79
C GLY A 796 3.19 40.22 28.20
N GLU A 797 3.83 39.16 28.68
CA GLU A 797 5.05 38.61 28.08
C GLU A 797 4.73 37.73 26.85
N PRO A 798 5.38 37.94 25.69
CA PRO A 798 5.10 37.16 24.49
C PRO A 798 5.61 35.72 24.64
N LYS A 799 4.86 34.74 24.12
CA LYS A 799 5.22 33.32 24.16
C LYS A 799 5.66 32.85 22.77
N GLY A 800 6.86 32.26 22.68
CA GLY A 800 7.38 31.73 21.42
C GLY A 800 6.75 30.37 21.06
N VAL A 801 5.88 30.34 20.05
CA VAL A 801 5.29 29.10 19.52
C VAL A 801 6.27 28.44 18.54
N VAL A 802 6.73 27.22 18.84
CA VAL A 802 7.70 26.50 18.00
C VAL A 802 6.98 25.64 16.97
N LEU A 803 7.19 25.95 15.68
CA LEU A 803 6.58 25.22 14.56
C LEU A 803 7.64 24.52 13.71
N SER A 804 7.40 23.24 13.42
CA SER A 804 8.22 22.42 12.53
C SER A 804 7.88 22.62 11.05
N HIS A 805 8.76 22.14 10.17
CA HIS A 805 8.45 22.03 8.75
C HIS A 805 7.16 21.22 8.51
N ALA A 806 6.95 20.14 9.27
CA ALA A 806 5.78 19.28 9.17
C ALA A 806 4.49 20.00 9.55
N ASN A 807 4.51 20.86 10.57
CA ASN A 807 3.32 21.60 10.99
C ASN A 807 2.83 22.53 9.88
N ILE A 808 3.76 23.30 9.29
CA ILE A 808 3.45 24.22 8.20
C ILE A 808 3.08 23.47 6.92
N ASP A 809 3.80 22.39 6.55
CA ASP A 809 3.49 21.58 5.35
C ASP A 809 2.10 20.96 5.46
N ALA A 810 1.78 20.35 6.61
CA ALA A 810 0.49 19.74 6.84
C ALA A 810 -0.65 20.76 6.76
N ASN A 811 -0.49 21.93 7.39
CA ASN A 811 -1.50 22.99 7.34
C ASN A 811 -1.68 23.54 5.92
N SER A 812 -0.58 23.77 5.23
CA SER A 812 -0.51 24.28 3.85
C SER A 812 -1.17 23.32 2.85
N GLU A 813 -0.80 22.04 2.89
CA GLU A 813 -1.38 20.98 2.05
C GLU A 813 -2.88 20.81 2.33
N ALA A 814 -3.28 20.76 3.60
CA ALA A 814 -4.68 20.57 3.96
C ALA A 814 -5.55 21.74 3.50
N ALA A 815 -5.07 22.98 3.62
CA ALA A 815 -5.73 24.16 3.06
C ALA A 815 -5.82 24.08 1.52
N ALA A 816 -4.75 23.71 0.83
CA ALA A 816 -4.75 23.61 -0.63
C ALA A 816 -5.70 22.53 -1.17
N GLN A 817 -5.91 21.44 -0.40
CA GLN A 817 -6.84 20.38 -0.76
C GLN A 817 -8.29 20.85 -0.86
N VAL A 818 -8.70 21.77 0.03
CA VAL A 818 -10.09 22.23 0.14
C VAL A 818 -10.36 23.57 -0.55
N LEU A 819 -9.34 24.44 -0.69
CA LEU A 819 -9.48 25.74 -1.33
C LEU A 819 -9.36 25.69 -2.87
N GLY A 820 -8.91 24.56 -3.43
CA GLY A 820 -8.82 24.37 -4.88
C GLY A 820 -7.90 25.39 -5.56
N VAL A 821 -6.78 25.72 -4.92
CA VAL A 821 -5.76 26.61 -5.50
C VAL A 821 -4.78 25.84 -6.39
N GLY A 822 -4.14 26.54 -7.31
CA GLY A 822 -3.08 25.96 -8.14
C GLY A 822 -2.20 26.99 -8.83
N PRO A 823 -1.35 26.57 -9.77
CA PRO A 823 -0.29 27.43 -10.30
C PRO A 823 -0.73 28.62 -11.18
N ARG A 824 -2.04 28.74 -11.43
CA ARG A 824 -2.64 29.88 -12.13
C ARG A 824 -3.07 30.99 -11.17
N ASP A 825 -3.11 30.69 -9.86
CA ASP A 825 -3.54 31.63 -8.85
C ASP A 825 -2.44 32.57 -8.39
N ARG A 826 -2.86 33.76 -7.99
CA ARG A 826 -2.02 34.82 -7.48
C ARG A 826 -2.58 35.30 -6.15
N LEU A 827 -1.78 35.21 -5.10
CA LEU A 827 -2.09 35.61 -3.74
C LEU A 827 -1.62 37.04 -3.48
N LEU A 828 -2.48 37.87 -2.88
CA LEU A 828 -2.04 39.14 -2.29
C LEU A 828 -1.39 38.90 -0.92
N GLY A 829 -0.09 39.19 -0.81
CA GLY A 829 0.71 39.03 0.40
C GLY A 829 0.79 40.30 1.23
N VAL A 830 -0.32 40.68 1.88
CA VAL A 830 -0.41 41.86 2.78
C VAL A 830 -0.28 41.51 4.27
N LEU A 831 -0.35 40.23 4.62
CA LEU A 831 -0.26 39.78 6.00
C LEU A 831 1.21 39.76 6.49
N PRO A 832 1.50 40.30 7.69
CA PRO A 832 2.85 40.27 8.26
C PRO A 832 3.36 38.85 8.48
N GLN A 833 4.64 38.60 8.14
CA GLN A 833 5.28 37.28 8.28
C GLN A 833 5.73 36.96 9.71
N PHE A 834 5.73 37.93 10.63
CA PHE A 834 5.87 37.68 12.07
C PHE A 834 4.62 37.03 12.69
N HIS A 835 3.49 37.12 12.00
CA HIS A 835 2.27 36.43 12.40
C HIS A 835 2.19 35.09 11.65
N SER A 836 1.82 34.01 12.34
CA SER A 836 1.69 32.66 11.79
C SER A 836 0.85 32.62 10.52
N PHE A 837 -0.20 33.45 10.44
CA PHE A 837 -1.07 33.55 9.25
C PHE A 837 -0.34 34.08 8.00
N GLY A 838 0.47 35.13 8.12
CA GLY A 838 1.26 35.63 7.00
C GLY A 838 2.43 34.71 6.65
N TYR A 839 3.06 34.09 7.66
CA TYR A 839 4.12 33.10 7.46
C TYR A 839 3.61 31.86 6.71
N MET A 840 2.47 31.29 7.13
CA MET A 840 1.85 30.15 6.46
C MET A 840 1.38 30.53 5.06
N ALA A 841 0.79 31.72 4.86
CA ALA A 841 0.34 32.18 3.54
C ALA A 841 1.48 32.25 2.51
N LEU A 842 2.69 32.65 2.94
CA LEU A 842 3.89 32.62 2.11
C LEU A 842 4.21 31.19 1.63
N TRP A 843 4.36 30.25 2.57
CA TRP A 843 4.68 28.85 2.23
C TRP A 843 3.57 28.18 1.44
N PHE A 844 2.30 28.46 1.77
CA PHE A 844 1.12 28.03 1.03
C PHE A 844 1.19 28.39 -0.45
N ALA A 845 1.49 29.65 -0.75
CA ALA A 845 1.61 30.06 -2.13
C ALA A 845 2.82 29.44 -2.83
N LEU A 846 3.98 29.42 -2.17
CA LEU A 846 5.22 28.96 -2.76
C LEU A 846 5.22 27.44 -3.04
N ASP A 847 4.78 26.61 -2.09
CA ASP A 847 4.79 25.14 -2.21
C ASP A 847 3.69 24.61 -3.13
N HIS A 848 2.61 25.36 -3.34
CA HIS A 848 1.55 25.00 -4.29
C HIS A 848 1.71 25.68 -5.66
N GLY A 849 2.80 26.43 -5.83
CA GLY A 849 3.16 27.06 -7.10
C GLY A 849 2.27 28.22 -7.48
N LEU A 850 1.65 28.91 -6.52
CA LEU A 850 1.00 30.21 -6.73
C LEU A 850 2.08 31.29 -6.89
N SER A 851 1.68 32.46 -7.36
CA SER A 851 2.49 33.67 -7.25
C SER A 851 2.05 34.49 -6.05
N VAL A 852 2.96 35.20 -5.39
CA VAL A 852 2.65 36.13 -4.29
C VAL A 852 3.00 37.55 -4.72
N VAL A 853 2.09 38.49 -4.50
CA VAL A 853 2.35 39.92 -4.69
C VAL A 853 2.27 40.59 -3.33
N CYS A 854 3.42 40.99 -2.81
CA CYS A 854 3.54 41.54 -1.47
C CYS A 854 3.31 43.05 -1.46
N HIS A 855 2.67 43.53 -0.38
CA HIS A 855 2.61 44.95 -0.08
C HIS A 855 2.81 45.16 1.42
N THR A 856 3.60 46.17 1.78
CA THR A 856 4.09 46.36 3.15
C THR A 856 3.04 46.92 4.10
N ASN A 857 2.06 47.67 3.58
CA ASN A 857 1.04 48.33 4.38
C ASN A 857 -0.36 47.77 4.08
N PRO A 858 -0.94 46.90 4.93
CA PRO A 858 -2.26 46.31 4.67
C PRO A 858 -3.42 47.31 4.68
N VAL A 859 -3.24 48.53 5.20
CA VAL A 859 -4.31 49.55 5.23
C VAL A 859 -4.24 50.56 4.08
N ASP A 860 -3.22 50.48 3.21
CA ASP A 860 -3.13 51.29 2.00
C ASP A 860 -4.03 50.72 0.88
N ALA A 861 -5.33 50.94 1.04
CA ALA A 861 -6.34 50.41 0.14
C ALA A 861 -6.22 50.93 -1.31
N ALA A 862 -5.65 52.12 -1.52
CA ALA A 862 -5.46 52.67 -2.87
C ALA A 862 -4.44 51.83 -3.63
N THR A 863 -3.25 51.62 -3.05
CA THR A 863 -2.22 50.77 -3.65
C THR A 863 -2.70 49.33 -3.79
N ILE A 864 -3.42 48.80 -2.79
CA ILE A 864 -3.97 47.44 -2.83
C ILE A 864 -4.96 47.27 -3.98
N GLY A 865 -5.90 48.20 -4.16
CA GLY A 865 -6.84 48.17 -5.28
C GLY A 865 -6.12 48.13 -6.63
N THR A 866 -5.14 49.01 -6.83
CA THR A 866 -4.31 49.03 -8.04
C THR A 866 -3.51 47.76 -8.24
N LEU A 867 -2.95 47.17 -7.17
CA LEU A 867 -2.19 45.92 -7.26
C LEU A 867 -3.08 44.73 -7.62
N VAL A 868 -4.27 44.63 -7.03
CA VAL A 868 -5.24 43.56 -7.33
C VAL A 868 -5.62 43.61 -8.82
N GLU A 869 -5.90 44.79 -9.33
CA GLU A 869 -6.25 45.03 -10.73
C GLU A 869 -5.07 44.70 -11.68
N LYS A 870 -3.93 45.35 -11.46
CA LYS A 870 -2.75 45.24 -12.32
C LYS A 870 -2.16 43.84 -12.34
N GLU A 871 -2.06 43.20 -11.19
CA GLU A 871 -1.50 41.85 -11.06
C GLU A 871 -2.55 40.75 -11.23
N ARG A 872 -3.83 41.09 -11.44
CA ARG A 872 -4.93 40.14 -11.57
C ARG A 872 -4.93 39.12 -10.43
N ILE A 873 -4.91 39.62 -9.21
CA ILE A 873 -4.89 38.79 -7.99
C ILE A 873 -6.18 37.95 -7.94
N THR A 874 -6.04 36.65 -7.68
CA THR A 874 -7.18 35.74 -7.62
C THR A 874 -7.56 35.34 -6.19
N VAL A 875 -6.59 35.41 -5.26
CA VAL A 875 -6.77 35.02 -3.86
C VAL A 875 -6.41 36.19 -2.95
N LEU A 876 -7.36 36.58 -2.09
CA LEU A 876 -7.17 37.56 -1.03
C LEU A 876 -7.34 36.88 0.32
N ILE A 877 -6.33 37.01 1.18
CA ILE A 877 -6.39 36.60 2.59
C ILE A 877 -6.20 37.85 3.44
N ALA A 878 -7.17 38.18 4.29
CA ALA A 878 -7.20 39.42 5.04
C ALA A 878 -7.90 39.25 6.40
N THR A 879 -7.93 40.30 7.23
CA THR A 879 -8.80 40.37 8.41
C THR A 879 -10.11 41.10 8.05
N PRO A 880 -11.21 40.87 8.80
CA PRO A 880 -12.42 41.68 8.70
C PRO A 880 -12.15 43.18 8.74
N THR A 881 -11.26 43.63 9.62
CA THR A 881 -10.81 45.03 9.71
C THR A 881 -10.24 45.54 8.38
N PHE A 882 -9.36 44.79 7.73
CA PHE A 882 -8.80 45.20 6.43
C PHE A 882 -9.88 45.22 5.33
N LEU A 883 -10.81 44.26 5.33
CA LEU A 883 -11.91 44.26 4.37
C LEU A 883 -12.79 45.51 4.48
N GLN A 884 -13.01 46.03 5.69
CA GLN A 884 -13.76 47.28 5.87
C GLN A 884 -13.05 48.49 5.26
N VAL A 885 -11.71 48.54 5.33
CA VAL A 885 -10.93 49.60 4.67
C VAL A 885 -11.07 49.48 3.15
N TYR A 886 -10.95 48.27 2.60
CA TYR A 886 -11.07 48.03 1.16
C TYR A 886 -12.50 48.31 0.65
N LEU A 887 -13.52 47.94 1.43
CA LEU A 887 -14.91 48.25 1.16
C LEU A 887 -15.15 49.74 0.97
N ARG A 888 -14.43 50.62 1.67
CA ARG A 888 -14.62 52.06 1.54
C ARG A 888 -13.88 52.66 0.35
N ARG A 889 -12.72 52.10 -0.03
CA ARG A 889 -11.74 52.75 -0.92
C ARG A 889 -11.53 52.07 -2.26
N CYS A 890 -11.80 50.78 -2.41
CA CYS A 890 -11.56 50.03 -3.65
C CYS A 890 -12.82 50.00 -4.54
N THR A 891 -12.65 50.10 -5.86
CA THR A 891 -13.77 50.01 -6.82
C THR A 891 -14.10 48.56 -7.17
N PRO A 892 -15.33 48.25 -7.64
CA PRO A 892 -15.69 46.91 -8.09
C PRO A 892 -14.75 46.36 -9.19
N GLY A 893 -14.36 47.21 -10.14
CA GLY A 893 -13.43 46.84 -11.22
C GLY A 893 -12.06 46.39 -10.70
N GLN A 894 -11.54 47.06 -9.66
CA GLN A 894 -10.25 46.69 -9.07
C GLN A 894 -10.24 45.28 -8.50
N PHE A 895 -11.36 44.82 -7.94
CA PHE A 895 -11.49 43.51 -7.29
C PHE A 895 -12.09 42.43 -8.20
N GLY A 896 -12.39 42.73 -9.46
CA GLY A 896 -13.07 41.82 -10.39
C GLY A 896 -12.28 40.56 -10.78
N SER A 897 -10.99 40.46 -10.42
CA SER A 897 -10.17 39.25 -10.65
C SER A 897 -10.18 38.27 -9.46
N LEU A 898 -10.69 38.68 -8.30
CA LEU A 898 -10.77 37.84 -7.12
C LEU A 898 -11.77 36.71 -7.32
N ARG A 899 -11.35 35.48 -7.01
CA ARG A 899 -12.22 34.28 -6.99
C ARG A 899 -12.34 33.65 -5.61
N LEU A 900 -11.47 34.04 -4.68
CA LEU A 900 -11.42 33.51 -3.33
C LEU A 900 -10.98 34.61 -2.36
N VAL A 901 -11.86 34.92 -1.40
CA VAL A 901 -11.56 35.86 -0.31
C VAL A 901 -11.72 35.09 1.00
N ILE A 902 -10.65 35.02 1.80
CA ILE A 902 -10.65 34.35 3.10
C ILE A 902 -10.33 35.38 4.17
N THR A 903 -11.09 35.31 5.26
CA THR A 903 -10.94 36.14 6.45
C THR A 903 -10.58 35.30 7.66
N GLY A 904 -9.72 35.81 8.52
CA GLY A 904 -9.34 35.16 9.77
C GLY A 904 -8.83 36.15 10.80
N ALA A 905 -8.28 35.62 11.90
CA ALA A 905 -7.81 36.35 13.08
C ALA A 905 -8.88 37.08 13.92
N GLU A 906 -9.98 37.53 13.29
CA GLU A 906 -11.11 38.17 13.96
C GLU A 906 -12.45 37.53 13.52
N ARG A 907 -13.50 37.74 14.32
CA ARG A 907 -14.86 37.34 13.93
C ARG A 907 -15.30 38.18 12.72
N LEU A 908 -15.73 37.53 11.65
CA LEU A 908 -16.30 38.19 10.47
C LEU A 908 -17.74 38.64 10.79
N PRO A 909 -18.04 39.95 10.83
CA PRO A 909 -19.41 40.41 11.02
C PRO A 909 -20.25 40.08 9.79
N PRO A 910 -21.47 39.52 9.93
CA PRO A 910 -22.34 39.21 8.79
C PRO A 910 -22.57 40.41 7.87
N ALA A 911 -22.82 41.59 8.44
CA ALA A 911 -22.99 42.84 7.69
C ALA A 911 -21.76 43.22 6.84
N THR A 912 -20.54 42.94 7.31
CA THR A 912 -19.32 43.16 6.52
C THR A 912 -19.23 42.17 5.37
N ALA A 913 -19.59 40.90 5.60
CA ALA A 913 -19.60 39.88 4.55
C ALA A 913 -20.64 40.16 3.47
N ASP A 914 -21.84 40.57 3.87
CA ASP A 914 -22.95 40.92 2.98
C ASP A 914 -22.60 42.15 2.16
N ALA A 915 -22.13 43.24 2.79
CA ALA A 915 -21.71 44.45 2.07
C ALA A 915 -20.55 44.19 1.09
N PHE A 916 -19.65 43.26 1.42
CA PHE A 916 -18.55 42.88 0.52
C PHE A 916 -19.05 42.07 -0.68
N GLU A 917 -19.98 41.14 -0.46
CA GLU A 917 -20.63 40.38 -1.52
C GLU A 917 -21.44 41.30 -2.45
N ASP A 918 -22.22 42.22 -1.89
CA ASP A 918 -23.04 43.17 -2.65
C ASP A 918 -22.18 44.12 -3.52
N ARG A 919 -21.05 44.60 -2.99
CA ARG A 919 -20.18 45.54 -3.72
C ARG A 919 -19.28 44.85 -4.75
N PHE A 920 -18.76 43.67 -4.45
CA PHE A 920 -17.71 43.02 -5.25
C PHE A 920 -18.13 41.71 -5.92
N GLY A 921 -19.35 41.22 -5.67
CA GLY A 921 -19.88 39.98 -6.24
C GLY A 921 -19.26 38.70 -5.68
N ILE A 922 -18.47 38.79 -4.61
CA ILE A 922 -17.80 37.65 -3.99
C ILE A 922 -17.92 37.71 -2.47
N ARG A 923 -18.45 36.66 -1.85
CA ARG A 923 -18.57 36.58 -0.40
C ARG A 923 -17.23 36.20 0.26
N PRO A 924 -16.76 36.96 1.26
CA PRO A 924 -15.66 36.53 2.11
C PRO A 924 -16.01 35.26 2.90
N LEU A 925 -15.13 34.27 2.84
CA LEU A 925 -15.22 33.03 3.63
C LEU A 925 -14.47 33.23 4.95
N GLN A 926 -14.96 32.59 6.02
CA GLN A 926 -14.34 32.68 7.33
C GLN A 926 -13.36 31.52 7.56
N GLY A 927 -12.28 31.78 8.29
CA GLY A 927 -11.32 30.82 8.79
C GLY A 927 -11.03 31.07 10.27
N TYR A 928 -10.81 30.00 11.01
CA TYR A 928 -10.43 30.03 12.41
C TYR A 928 -9.12 29.27 12.61
N GLY A 929 -8.32 29.78 13.53
CA GLY A 929 -6.96 29.33 13.72
C GLY A 929 -6.28 29.95 14.93
N THR A 930 -5.22 29.30 15.40
CA THR A 930 -4.33 29.80 16.47
C THR A 930 -2.88 29.60 16.03
N SER A 931 -1.93 30.38 16.55
CA SER A 931 -0.52 30.22 16.16
C SER A 931 0.02 28.82 16.49
N GLU A 932 -0.45 28.24 17.58
CA GLU A 932 -0.17 26.90 18.07
C GLU A 932 -0.65 25.79 17.12
N CYS A 933 -1.48 26.13 16.13
CA CYS A 933 -2.05 25.21 15.14
C CYS A 933 -1.62 25.53 13.69
N ALA A 934 -0.51 26.26 13.53
CA ALA A 934 0.21 26.47 12.27
C ALA A 934 -0.49 27.10 11.04
N PRO A 935 -1.43 28.07 11.11
CA PRO A 935 -2.40 28.44 12.14
C PRO A 935 -3.82 27.96 11.87
N VAL A 936 -4.15 27.48 10.67
CA VAL A 936 -5.54 27.28 10.25
C VAL A 936 -6.10 25.98 10.83
N ILE A 937 -7.22 26.03 11.53
CA ILE A 937 -7.88 24.85 12.10
C ILE A 937 -9.11 24.48 11.26
N ALA A 938 -9.94 25.46 10.94
CA ALA A 938 -11.18 25.29 10.17
C ALA A 938 -11.36 26.45 9.20
N VAL A 939 -11.99 26.19 8.04
CA VAL A 939 -12.22 27.21 7.02
C VAL A 939 -13.50 26.96 6.24
N GLY A 940 -14.18 28.01 5.78
CA GLY A 940 -15.27 27.90 4.81
C GLY A 940 -14.72 27.66 3.40
N THR A 941 -15.46 26.94 2.56
CA THR A 941 -15.11 26.79 1.14
C THR A 941 -16.25 27.26 0.25
N ALA A 942 -15.94 27.54 -1.02
CA ALA A 942 -16.98 27.75 -2.02
C ALA A 942 -17.85 26.47 -2.15
N PRO A 943 -19.17 26.62 -2.37
CA PRO A 943 -20.02 25.48 -2.66
C PRO A 943 -19.72 24.89 -4.03
N PHE A 944 -20.01 23.61 -4.22
CA PHE A 944 -20.04 22.99 -5.54
C PHE A 944 -21.47 22.98 -6.08
N ARG A 945 -21.65 23.44 -7.32
CA ARG A 945 -22.94 23.51 -8.02
C ARG A 945 -22.83 22.88 -9.40
N ALA A 946 -23.68 21.91 -9.69
CA ALA A 946 -23.88 21.31 -11.02
C ALA A 946 -25.37 20.90 -11.18
N PRO A 947 -25.87 20.64 -12.41
CA PRO A 947 -27.25 20.19 -12.60
C PRO A 947 -27.56 18.95 -11.75
N GLY A 948 -28.57 19.06 -10.87
CA GLY A 948 -28.98 17.98 -9.97
C GLY A 948 -28.02 17.69 -8.80
N MET A 949 -26.96 18.49 -8.57
CA MET A 949 -25.98 18.26 -7.51
C MET A 949 -25.57 19.56 -6.81
N PHE A 950 -25.73 19.58 -5.49
CA PHE A 950 -25.31 20.69 -4.64
C PHE A 950 -24.57 20.16 -3.41
N GLN A 951 -23.33 20.64 -3.21
CA GLN A 951 -22.58 20.37 -1.99
C GLN A 951 -22.22 21.70 -1.35
N ALA A 952 -22.73 21.92 -0.14
CA ALA A 952 -22.43 23.12 0.64
C ALA A 952 -20.93 23.15 1.01
N GLY A 953 -20.29 24.30 0.79
CA GLY A 953 -18.90 24.52 1.21
C GLY A 953 -18.78 25.29 2.54
N SER A 954 -19.82 26.03 2.90
CA SER A 954 -19.91 26.85 4.11
C SER A 954 -21.38 27.01 4.55
N LYS A 955 -21.59 27.35 5.83
CA LYS A 955 -22.88 27.80 6.39
C LYS A 955 -22.71 29.27 6.81
N ARG A 956 -23.73 30.11 6.68
CA ARG A 956 -23.62 31.56 6.92
C ARG A 956 -23.22 31.92 8.36
N ASP A 957 -23.61 31.08 9.29
CA ASP A 957 -23.46 31.22 10.74
C ASP A 957 -22.38 30.28 11.31
N ALA A 958 -21.53 29.71 10.44
CA ALA A 958 -20.41 28.87 10.84
C ALA A 958 -19.13 29.27 10.12
N ILE A 959 -18.00 29.00 10.77
CA ILE A 959 -16.68 29.27 10.20
C ILE A 959 -16.43 28.31 9.04
N GLY A 960 -16.74 27.03 9.24
CA GLY A 960 -16.50 25.95 8.29
C GLY A 960 -16.14 24.65 8.99
N GLN A 961 -15.69 23.67 8.22
CA GLN A 961 -15.22 22.39 8.76
C GLN A 961 -13.72 22.44 9.05
N ALA A 962 -13.27 21.54 9.94
CA ALA A 962 -11.86 21.30 10.20
C ALA A 962 -11.10 20.97 8.91
N LEU A 963 -9.84 21.39 8.83
CA LEU A 963 -8.96 21.00 7.73
C LEU A 963 -8.75 19.48 7.70
N PRO A 964 -8.50 18.90 6.50
CA PRO A 964 -8.10 17.50 6.40
C PRO A 964 -6.93 17.15 7.34
N GLY A 965 -7.05 16.04 8.05
CA GLY A 965 -6.09 15.61 9.08
C GLY A 965 -6.21 16.31 10.44
N VAL A 966 -7.14 17.26 10.62
CA VAL A 966 -7.41 17.92 11.91
C VAL A 966 -8.72 17.39 12.50
N ALA A 967 -8.64 16.90 13.73
CA ALA A 967 -9.78 16.48 14.53
C ALA A 967 -10.15 17.56 15.55
N LEU A 968 -11.46 17.73 15.78
CA LEU A 968 -12.01 18.64 16.78
C LEU A 968 -12.78 17.84 17.82
N ARG A 969 -12.73 18.29 19.07
CA ARG A 969 -13.57 17.79 20.15
C ARG A 969 -14.03 18.97 20.99
N VAL A 970 -15.32 18.98 21.33
CA VAL A 970 -15.88 19.97 22.25
C VAL A 970 -16.11 19.26 23.58
N VAL A 971 -15.60 19.84 24.66
CA VAL A 971 -15.70 19.28 26.00
C VAL A 971 -16.26 20.29 26.99
N ASP A 972 -16.75 19.79 28.11
CA ASP A 972 -17.01 20.63 29.26
C ASP A 972 -15.71 21.29 29.79
N PRO A 973 -15.69 22.60 30.05
CA PRO A 973 -14.47 23.30 30.49
C PRO A 973 -13.89 22.81 31.82
N GLU A 974 -14.71 22.27 32.73
CA GLU A 974 -14.28 21.85 34.07
C GLU A 974 -13.96 20.37 34.12
N THR A 975 -14.89 19.53 33.67
CA THR A 975 -14.81 18.07 33.75
C THR A 975 -14.08 17.45 32.56
N PHE A 976 -13.91 18.19 31.46
CA PHE A 976 -13.40 17.69 30.17
C PHE A 976 -14.21 16.54 29.56
N ALA A 977 -15.45 16.33 30.02
CA ALA A 977 -16.37 15.36 29.44
C ALA A 977 -16.80 15.81 28.03
N PRO A 978 -16.88 14.90 27.03
CA PRO A 978 -17.35 15.26 25.69
C PRO A 978 -18.78 15.84 25.71
N ARG A 979 -19.00 16.91 24.94
CA ARG A 979 -20.33 17.52 24.73
C ARG A 979 -21.02 16.93 23.51
N ALA A 980 -22.35 17.00 23.48
CA ALA A 980 -23.12 16.53 22.33
C ALA A 980 -22.92 17.46 21.11
N PRO A 981 -23.11 16.98 19.88
CA PRO A 981 -23.02 17.82 18.69
C PRO A 981 -23.93 19.06 18.78
N GLY A 982 -23.37 20.23 18.49
CA GLY A 982 -24.06 21.52 18.54
C GLY A 982 -24.03 22.21 19.91
N GLU A 983 -23.71 21.51 21.00
CA GLU A 983 -23.58 22.12 22.33
C GLU A 983 -22.27 22.92 22.44
N PRO A 984 -22.31 24.15 22.98
CA PRO A 984 -21.11 24.92 23.27
C PRO A 984 -20.26 24.28 24.39
N GLY A 985 -18.93 24.35 24.24
CA GLY A 985 -17.97 23.92 25.25
C GLY A 985 -16.54 24.32 24.87
N LEU A 986 -15.56 23.91 25.66
CA LEU A 986 -14.15 24.15 25.38
C LEU A 986 -13.69 23.38 24.15
N LEU A 987 -13.10 24.09 23.18
CA LEU A 987 -12.59 23.48 21.96
C LEU A 987 -11.21 22.86 22.16
N LEU A 988 -11.12 21.59 21.80
CA LEU A 988 -9.87 20.83 21.73
C LEU A 988 -9.54 20.52 20.27
N VAL A 989 -8.26 20.65 19.93
CA VAL A 989 -7.75 20.40 18.57
C VAL A 989 -6.65 19.35 18.60
N ARG A 990 -6.70 18.42 17.66
CA ARG A 990 -5.64 17.42 17.47
C ARG A 990 -5.33 17.27 16.00
N GLY A 991 -4.05 17.26 15.67
CA GLY A 991 -3.62 17.12 14.28
C GLY A 991 -2.14 17.39 14.08
N PRO A 992 -1.64 17.15 12.86
CA PRO A 992 -0.24 17.38 12.49
C PRO A 992 0.14 18.85 12.45
N ASN A 993 -0.83 19.76 12.52
CA ASN A 993 -0.64 21.22 12.53
C ASN A 993 -0.38 21.77 13.94
N VAL A 994 -0.56 20.97 15.00
CA VAL A 994 -0.29 21.38 16.39
C VAL A 994 1.22 21.53 16.61
N MET A 995 1.60 22.63 17.27
CA MET A 995 2.98 23.03 17.54
C MET A 995 3.81 21.97 18.28
N LEU A 996 5.13 22.13 18.27
CA LEU A 996 6.02 21.32 19.09
C LEU A 996 5.94 21.68 20.58
N GLY A 997 5.61 22.93 20.88
CA GLY A 997 5.50 23.47 22.23
C GLY A 997 5.85 24.96 22.27
N TYR A 998 5.83 25.53 23.47
CA TYR A 998 6.33 26.88 23.72
C TYR A 998 7.83 26.85 24.01
N LEU A 999 8.56 27.79 23.41
CA LEU A 999 10.01 27.88 23.47
C LEU A 999 10.49 28.05 24.92
N GLY A 1000 11.25 27.08 25.43
CA GLY A 1000 11.81 27.10 26.78
C GLY A 1000 10.75 27.07 27.91
N ARG A 1001 9.50 26.72 27.60
CA ARG A 1001 8.35 26.78 28.52
C ARG A 1001 7.58 25.46 28.52
N GLU A 1002 8.19 24.44 29.12
CA GLU A 1002 7.59 23.11 29.28
C GLU A 1002 6.33 23.16 30.15
N ASP A 1003 6.33 24.04 31.17
CA ASP A 1003 5.19 24.33 32.04
C ASP A 1003 3.95 24.78 31.25
N ALA A 1004 4.12 25.79 30.38
CA ALA A 1004 3.05 26.31 29.56
C ALA A 1004 2.63 25.31 28.47
N THR A 1005 3.58 24.49 27.99
CA THR A 1005 3.32 23.46 26.99
C THR A 1005 2.45 22.34 27.57
N ALA A 1006 2.80 21.86 28.77
CA ALA A 1006 2.01 20.85 29.49
C ALA A 1006 0.61 21.38 29.84
N ALA A 1007 0.49 22.65 30.25
CA ALA A 1007 -0.80 23.25 30.54
C ALA A 1007 -1.71 23.41 29.29
N ALA A 1008 -1.11 23.59 28.11
CA ALA A 1008 -1.84 23.74 26.85
C ALA A 1008 -2.18 22.42 26.15
N MET A 1009 -1.66 21.29 26.64
CA MET A 1009 -1.78 19.98 26.00
C MET A 1009 -2.38 18.95 26.95
N ARG A 1010 -3.37 18.18 26.49
CA ARG A 1010 -4.01 17.10 27.27
C ARG A 1010 -4.30 15.89 26.39
N ASP A 1011 -3.73 14.73 26.70
CA ASP A 1011 -3.92 13.47 25.94
C ASP A 1011 -3.68 13.60 24.42
N GLY A 1012 -2.72 14.44 24.04
CA GLY A 1012 -2.40 14.77 22.65
C GLY A 1012 -3.37 15.73 21.96
N TRP A 1013 -4.26 16.39 22.72
CA TRP A 1013 -5.12 17.48 22.28
C TRP A 1013 -4.59 18.82 22.77
N TYR A 1014 -4.54 19.81 21.89
CA TYR A 1014 -4.31 21.21 22.22
C TYR A 1014 -5.59 21.86 22.75
N VAL A 1015 -5.49 22.51 23.90
CA VAL A 1015 -6.58 23.25 24.55
C VAL A 1015 -6.56 24.69 24.05
N THR A 1016 -7.53 25.09 23.23
CA THR A 1016 -7.48 26.41 22.57
C THR A 1016 -7.82 27.59 23.48
N GLY A 1017 -8.58 27.34 24.55
CA GLY A 1017 -9.16 28.38 25.41
C GLY A 1017 -10.36 29.12 24.79
N ASP A 1018 -10.81 28.72 23.60
CA ASP A 1018 -12.01 29.25 22.95
C ASP A 1018 -13.21 28.32 23.22
N ILE A 1019 -14.39 28.92 23.46
CA ILE A 1019 -15.66 28.20 23.58
C ILE A 1019 -16.29 28.10 22.20
N ALA A 1020 -16.65 26.89 21.81
CA ALA A 1020 -17.11 26.56 20.47
C ALA A 1020 -18.19 25.48 20.49
N SER A 1021 -18.95 25.39 19.39
CA SER A 1021 -19.79 24.24 19.09
C SER A 1021 -19.48 23.67 17.71
N VAL A 1022 -19.63 22.35 17.58
CA VAL A 1022 -19.46 21.62 16.31
C VAL A 1022 -20.74 20.84 16.06
N ASP A 1023 -21.42 21.12 14.95
CA ASP A 1023 -22.70 20.46 14.62
C ASP A 1023 -22.51 19.01 14.09
N GLU A 1024 -23.61 18.28 13.87
CA GLU A 1024 -23.60 16.89 13.35
C GLU A 1024 -22.84 16.76 12.00
N ASP A 1025 -22.86 17.83 11.21
CA ASP A 1025 -22.19 17.94 9.90
C ASP A 1025 -20.71 18.36 10.03
N GLY A 1026 -20.24 18.64 11.24
CA GLY A 1026 -18.87 19.05 11.57
C GLY A 1026 -18.53 20.50 11.26
N TYR A 1027 -19.50 21.39 11.15
CA TYR A 1027 -19.26 22.84 11.03
C TYR A 1027 -19.00 23.46 12.40
N LEU A 1028 -17.89 24.18 12.50
CA LEU A 1028 -17.43 24.86 13.71
C LEU A 1028 -18.05 26.26 13.84
N ARG A 1029 -18.46 26.60 15.06
CA ARG A 1029 -18.85 27.95 15.48
C ARG A 1029 -18.07 28.31 16.73
N ILE A 1030 -17.50 29.52 16.77
CA ILE A 1030 -16.91 30.08 18.00
C ILE A 1030 -17.98 30.95 18.66
N THR A 1031 -18.26 30.70 19.94
CA THR A 1031 -19.26 31.44 20.72
C THR A 1031 -18.61 32.46 21.65
N ASP A 1032 -17.52 32.12 22.34
CA ASP A 1032 -16.83 33.02 23.29
C ASP A 1032 -15.36 32.60 23.57
N ARG A 1033 -14.68 33.28 24.52
CA ARG A 1033 -13.34 32.98 25.05
C ARG A 1033 -13.36 32.78 26.56
N MET A 1034 -12.68 31.74 27.04
CA MET A 1034 -12.60 31.41 28.47
C MET A 1034 -11.98 32.54 29.31
N ALA A 1035 -10.96 33.24 28.79
CA ALA A 1035 -10.29 34.34 29.49
C ALA A 1035 -11.19 35.55 29.80
N ARG A 1036 -12.37 35.68 29.16
CA ARG A 1036 -13.35 36.71 29.51
C ARG A 1036 -14.16 36.37 30.77
N PHE A 1037 -14.42 35.08 31.05
CA PHE A 1037 -15.12 34.66 32.26
C PHE A 1037 -14.29 34.92 33.53
N SER A 1038 -12.98 34.72 33.47
CA SER A 1038 -12.09 35.01 34.61
C SER A 1038 -11.98 36.50 34.97
N LYS A 1039 -12.43 37.42 34.11
CA LYS A 1039 -12.45 38.87 34.39
C LYS A 1039 -13.81 39.39 34.87
N ILE A 1040 -14.86 38.56 34.86
CA ILE A 1040 -16.20 38.92 35.33
C ILE A 1040 -16.50 38.26 36.69
N GLY A 1041 -15.69 37.28 37.13
CA GLY A 1041 -15.80 36.56 38.40
C GLY A 1041 -15.46 37.37 39.67
N GLY A 1042 -15.87 38.63 39.74
CA GLY A 1042 -16.31 39.25 41.00
C GLY A 1042 -17.78 38.93 41.32
N GLU A 1043 -18.54 38.36 40.37
CA GLU A 1043 -19.90 37.85 40.59
C GLU A 1043 -20.13 36.59 39.72
N MET A 1044 -19.93 35.41 40.32
CA MET A 1044 -20.73 34.19 40.13
C MET A 1044 -20.32 33.16 41.17
#